data_AF-A0A7X2TYQ7-F1
#
_entry.id   AF-A0A7X2TYQ7-F1
#
_cell.length_a   1.000
_cell.length_b   1.000
_cell.length_c   1.000
_cell.angle_alpha   90.00
_cell.angle_beta   90.00
_cell.angle_gamma   90.00
#
_symmetry.space_group_name_H-M   'P 1'
#
loop_
_entity.id
_entity.type
_entity.pdbx_description
1 polymer ?
#
loop_
_entity_poly.entity_id
_entity_poly.type
_entity_poly.pdbx_seq_one_letter_code
_entity_poly.pdbx_strand_id
1 'polypeptide(L)'
;MMFGGIVMMLRSNSLRVSAIIAALVGMTFLSSPTLRAQQADTILHNGKVLTVDANFSIAQAVAVQGNKIAAVGTNAQVMALRGPNTRVIDLKGRTLIPGLIDTHNHIHSYAEDTYGSVMTPQENHRYPVDWKGVKTEQDVLNQIKGLMDKNKFPKGKWVYFENQLSFTGGGGNAAQAKILYDDMNRYDLDKISPDNPIVLSMGIPDFNGFLLNSMAIDIIWNKRGYSDFITKYGRFWIDNAGRPDGHLEPPASRLLGDYVLDREPAVLAPYFKLYNDELAASGLTTISTRVPQETLKAYQLLHSKGQMTFRLGYGREEVFGTLKNPAQDLKQYVGLVGSGDDMFWVTSVAPTAVDGASTRACTNQKRISSYGAIDGWWPLGQCHTDSEFSGAAKRSAKITGNYFQEWTMAQGMLGIRFANTHVAGDRSVASLLNMVEEIQKQKGAAATKGWAFDHCFLVNVKDLPKAKRLGVGFSCAPKYVESAGSVATAYGEEVANNFMVPMKSMINAGVHVTYESDRDMYTWFEMEILLTRKDRKGKVWGAQEKLNKTEALHTITRWAAEYVLKGDKVGSLEKGKLADLVVLDKDYMTIPDEQVSDIRPQLTMLDGKIIFLATGFSQETNLKPAGALISTYDELLKRRPEGARPDF
;
A
#
# COMPACT_ATOMS: atom_id res chain seq x y z
N MET A 1 -60.68 -12.98 -40.49
CA MET A 1 -61.36 -12.65 -41.76
C MET A 1 -60.28 -12.10 -42.70
N MET A 2 -59.82 -12.83 -43.72
CA MET A 2 -60.38 -12.85 -45.10
C MET A 2 -60.50 -11.43 -45.67
N PHE A 3 -60.04 -11.00 -46.85
CA PHE A 3 -59.44 -11.49 -48.11
C PHE A 3 -58.84 -10.18 -48.73
N GLY A 4 -57.97 -10.08 -49.74
CA GLY A 4 -57.51 -10.97 -50.80
C GLY A 4 -57.17 -10.13 -52.06
N GLY A 5 -56.35 -10.70 -52.95
CA GLY A 5 -56.30 -10.39 -54.39
C GLY A 5 -55.22 -9.41 -54.88
N ILE A 6 -54.58 -9.54 -56.06
CA ILE A 6 -54.73 -10.43 -57.22
C ILE A 6 -53.39 -10.45 -57.99
N VAL A 7 -53.16 -11.58 -58.67
CA VAL A 7 -52.04 -11.98 -59.56
C VAL A 7 -52.09 -11.30 -60.94
N MET A 8 -50.93 -11.05 -61.56
CA MET A 8 -50.80 -11.13 -63.03
C MET A 8 -49.39 -11.57 -63.48
N MET A 9 -49.34 -12.72 -64.16
CA MET A 9 -48.22 -13.23 -64.97
C MET A 9 -48.21 -12.56 -66.35
N LEU A 10 -47.03 -12.49 -67.01
CA LEU A 10 -46.81 -12.63 -68.48
C LEU A 10 -45.29 -12.77 -68.72
N ARG A 11 -44.79 -13.98 -69.03
CA ARG A 11 -44.36 -14.54 -70.35
C ARG A 11 -43.01 -14.04 -70.94
N SER A 12 -42.02 -14.92 -70.82
CA SER A 12 -41.05 -15.45 -71.84
C SER A 12 -40.59 -14.58 -73.02
N ASN A 13 -39.27 -14.49 -73.22
CA ASN A 13 -38.61 -15.04 -74.42
C ASN A 13 -37.07 -15.12 -74.33
N SER A 14 -36.58 -16.19 -74.93
CA SER A 14 -35.21 -16.69 -75.07
C SER A 14 -34.34 -15.94 -76.09
N LEU A 15 -33.01 -15.97 -75.91
CA LEU A 15 -32.04 -16.08 -77.01
C LEU A 15 -30.72 -16.71 -76.51
N ARG A 16 -30.35 -17.81 -77.16
CA ARG A 16 -29.09 -18.55 -77.03
C ARG A 16 -28.06 -17.95 -77.99
N VAL A 17 -26.80 -17.84 -77.57
CA VAL A 17 -25.64 -18.10 -78.45
C VAL A 17 -24.62 -18.92 -77.65
N SER A 18 -24.18 -20.01 -78.26
CA SER A 18 -23.26 -21.02 -77.74
C SER A 18 -21.82 -20.75 -78.21
N ALA A 19 -20.89 -21.50 -77.57
CA ALA A 19 -19.57 -21.95 -78.06
C ALA A 19 -18.33 -21.24 -77.45
N ILE A 20 -17.25 -21.89 -77.01
CA ILE A 20 -16.89 -23.27 -76.64
C ILE A 20 -15.40 -23.25 -76.20
N ILE A 21 -14.99 -24.14 -75.28
CA ILE A 21 -13.62 -24.67 -75.01
C ILE A 21 -12.59 -23.75 -74.29
N ALA A 22 -12.19 -24.14 -73.07
CA ALA A 22 -10.91 -24.82 -72.81
C ALA A 22 -10.74 -25.17 -71.33
N ALA A 23 -10.31 -26.40 -71.08
CA ALA A 23 -10.05 -26.98 -69.78
C ALA A 23 -8.89 -26.29 -69.04
N LEU A 24 -9.12 -25.96 -67.77
CA LEU A 24 -8.08 -25.87 -66.76
C LEU A 24 -8.69 -26.34 -65.44
N VAL A 25 -8.55 -27.64 -65.19
CA VAL A 25 -8.66 -28.22 -63.85
C VAL A 25 -7.47 -27.68 -63.05
N GLY A 26 -7.59 -26.45 -62.58
CA GLY A 26 -6.70 -25.85 -61.61
C GLY A 26 -7.18 -26.27 -60.23
N MET A 27 -6.41 -27.11 -59.56
CA MET A 27 -6.58 -27.50 -58.16
C MET A 27 -6.93 -26.29 -57.30
N THR A 28 -8.19 -26.16 -56.91
CA THR A 28 -8.58 -25.33 -55.77
C THR A 28 -8.04 -26.03 -54.52
N PHE A 29 -6.85 -25.62 -54.08
CA PHE A 29 -6.39 -25.88 -52.73
C PHE A 29 -7.46 -25.32 -51.79
N LEU A 30 -8.21 -26.22 -51.16
CA LEU A 30 -8.96 -25.95 -49.94
C LEU A 30 -7.91 -25.57 -48.88
N SER A 31 -7.59 -24.29 -48.77
CA SER A 31 -6.94 -23.75 -47.59
C SER A 31 -7.96 -23.80 -46.45
N SER A 32 -8.08 -24.97 -45.82
CA SER A 32 -8.57 -25.06 -44.46
C SER A 32 -7.81 -24.00 -43.65
N PRO A 33 -8.48 -23.05 -42.97
CA PRO A 33 -7.78 -22.24 -42.00
C PRO A 33 -7.30 -23.22 -40.95
N THR A 34 -6.02 -23.60 -41.03
CA THR A 34 -5.35 -24.18 -39.89
C THR A 34 -5.56 -23.16 -38.80
N LEU A 35 -6.30 -23.55 -37.76
CA LEU A 35 -6.27 -22.85 -36.47
C LEU A 35 -4.80 -22.86 -36.08
N ARG A 36 -4.07 -21.82 -36.49
CA ARG A 36 -2.66 -21.66 -36.15
C ARG A 36 -2.68 -21.55 -34.64
N ALA A 37 -2.21 -22.59 -33.94
CA ALA A 37 -2.07 -22.56 -32.50
C ALA A 37 -1.44 -21.21 -32.14
N GLN A 38 -2.13 -20.44 -31.31
CA GLN A 38 -1.79 -19.04 -31.15
C GLN A 38 -0.37 -18.97 -30.56
N GLN A 39 0.53 -18.37 -31.33
CA GLN A 39 1.96 -18.43 -31.07
C GLN A 39 2.29 -17.56 -29.86
N ALA A 40 3.24 -18.01 -29.04
CA ALA A 40 3.70 -17.24 -27.89
C ALA A 40 4.53 -16.03 -28.34
N ASP A 41 4.42 -14.91 -27.64
CA ASP A 41 5.29 -13.74 -27.86
C ASP A 41 6.63 -13.93 -27.15
N THR A 42 6.60 -14.48 -25.93
CA THR A 42 7.79 -14.82 -25.15
C THR A 42 7.66 -16.22 -24.57
N ILE A 43 8.73 -17.02 -24.65
CA ILE A 43 8.86 -18.31 -23.95
C ILE A 43 10.08 -18.22 -23.04
N LEU A 44 9.87 -18.46 -21.75
CA LEU A 44 10.94 -18.67 -20.76
C LEU A 44 11.01 -20.17 -20.49
N HIS A 45 12.14 -20.82 -20.78
CA HIS A 45 12.29 -22.27 -20.68
C HIS A 45 13.58 -22.68 -19.98
N ASN A 46 13.71 -23.98 -19.70
CA ASN A 46 14.86 -24.57 -19.04
C ASN A 46 15.10 -23.94 -17.65
N GLY A 47 14.04 -23.70 -16.89
CA GLY A 47 14.12 -23.18 -15.52
C GLY A 47 13.46 -24.10 -14.51
N LYS A 48 13.55 -23.71 -13.24
CA LYS A 48 12.74 -24.25 -12.14
C LYS A 48 11.56 -23.31 -11.90
N VAL A 49 10.41 -23.60 -12.51
CA VAL A 49 9.23 -22.73 -12.44
C VAL A 49 8.41 -23.12 -11.22
N LEU A 50 8.43 -22.31 -10.16
CA LEU A 50 7.52 -22.46 -9.03
C LEU A 50 6.19 -21.81 -9.41
N THR A 51 5.16 -22.61 -9.68
CA THR A 51 3.88 -22.07 -10.18
C THR A 51 3.09 -21.32 -9.11
N VAL A 52 3.24 -21.73 -7.85
CA VAL A 52 2.41 -21.29 -6.71
C VAL A 52 0.90 -21.46 -7.01
N ASP A 53 0.57 -22.45 -7.84
CA ASP A 53 -0.81 -22.92 -8.02
C ASP A 53 -1.31 -23.59 -6.73
N ALA A 54 -2.52 -24.17 -6.77
CA ALA A 54 -3.12 -24.76 -5.57
C ALA A 54 -2.34 -25.97 -5.04
N ASN A 55 -1.50 -26.58 -5.88
CA ASN A 55 -0.72 -27.77 -5.58
C ASN A 55 0.77 -27.44 -5.38
N PHE A 56 1.16 -26.18 -5.47
CA PHE A 56 2.55 -25.73 -5.50
C PHE A 56 3.39 -26.48 -6.55
N SER A 57 2.84 -26.67 -7.76
CA SER A 57 3.48 -27.44 -8.83
C SER A 57 4.82 -26.81 -9.27
N ILE A 58 5.78 -27.66 -9.66
CA ILE A 58 7.03 -27.25 -10.30
C ILE A 58 6.98 -27.60 -11.79
N ALA A 59 7.23 -26.61 -12.65
CA ALA A 59 7.29 -26.75 -14.11
C ALA A 59 8.69 -26.38 -14.63
N GLN A 60 8.87 -26.45 -15.96
CA GLN A 60 10.16 -26.16 -16.61
C GLN A 60 10.11 -24.91 -17.50
N ALA A 61 8.93 -24.52 -17.96
CA ALA A 61 8.76 -23.43 -18.91
C ALA A 61 7.40 -22.73 -18.78
N VAL A 62 7.37 -21.46 -19.21
CA VAL A 62 6.19 -20.59 -19.31
C VAL A 62 6.16 -19.93 -20.69
N ALA A 63 5.01 -19.95 -21.36
CA ALA A 63 4.73 -19.17 -22.56
C ALA A 63 3.82 -17.99 -22.21
N VAL A 64 4.17 -16.81 -22.71
CA VAL A 64 3.41 -15.56 -22.57
C VAL A 64 2.94 -15.12 -23.95
N GLN A 65 1.68 -14.70 -24.03
CA GLN A 65 1.05 -14.14 -25.22
C GLN A 65 0.24 -12.90 -24.85
N GLY A 66 0.55 -11.77 -25.48
CA GLY A 66 0.11 -10.45 -25.05
C GLY A 66 0.51 -10.23 -23.60
N ASN A 67 -0.49 -10.00 -22.75
CA ASN A 67 -0.31 -9.82 -21.32
C ASN A 67 -0.68 -11.05 -20.48
N LYS A 68 -0.89 -12.22 -21.09
CA LYS A 68 -1.36 -13.43 -20.40
C LYS A 68 -0.40 -14.60 -20.54
N ILE A 69 -0.45 -15.48 -19.54
CA ILE A 69 0.21 -16.78 -19.59
C ILE A 69 -0.59 -17.70 -20.52
N ALA A 70 0.04 -18.13 -21.62
CA ALA A 70 -0.56 -19.01 -22.61
C ALA A 70 -0.42 -20.50 -22.23
N ALA A 71 0.70 -20.87 -21.62
CA ALA A 71 0.96 -22.23 -21.13
C ALA A 71 2.04 -22.25 -20.04
N VAL A 72 1.96 -23.26 -19.17
CA VAL A 72 2.98 -23.62 -18.18
C VAL A 72 3.13 -25.14 -18.22
N GLY A 73 4.36 -25.65 -18.25
CA GLY A 73 4.58 -27.09 -18.36
C GLY A 73 6.02 -27.50 -18.58
N THR A 74 6.23 -28.64 -19.24
CA THR A 74 7.57 -29.11 -19.62
C THR A 74 8.16 -28.25 -20.73
N ASN A 75 9.50 -28.30 -20.89
CA ASN A 75 10.19 -27.60 -21.98
C ASN A 75 9.59 -27.96 -23.35
N ALA A 76 9.36 -29.25 -23.62
CA ALA A 76 8.84 -29.70 -24.90
C ALA A 76 7.42 -29.18 -25.18
N GLN A 77 6.53 -29.22 -24.18
CA GLN A 77 5.14 -28.76 -24.32
C GLN A 77 5.06 -27.26 -24.64
N VAL A 78 5.84 -26.44 -23.92
CA VAL A 78 5.79 -24.99 -24.06
C VAL A 78 6.53 -24.53 -25.32
N MET A 79 7.67 -25.15 -25.65
CA MET A 79 8.42 -24.82 -26.88
C MET A 79 7.65 -25.15 -28.17
N ALA A 80 6.66 -26.04 -28.12
CA ALA A 80 5.77 -26.29 -29.26
C ALA A 80 4.91 -25.07 -29.65
N LEU A 81 4.78 -24.07 -28.77
CA LEU A 81 4.08 -22.81 -29.04
C LEU A 81 4.97 -21.75 -29.72
N ARG A 82 6.26 -22.06 -29.96
CA ARG A 82 7.20 -21.16 -30.59
C ARG A 82 6.80 -20.85 -32.04
N GLY A 83 6.63 -19.57 -32.33
CA GLY A 83 6.53 -19.00 -33.67
C GLY A 83 7.83 -18.37 -34.16
N PRO A 84 7.86 -17.89 -35.42
CA PRO A 84 9.04 -17.24 -36.01
C PRO A 84 9.46 -15.96 -35.28
N ASN A 85 8.53 -15.27 -34.63
CA ASN A 85 8.78 -14.01 -33.91
C ASN A 85 8.85 -14.18 -32.38
N THR A 86 8.72 -15.41 -31.88
CA THR A 86 8.74 -15.68 -30.45
C THR A 86 10.12 -15.37 -29.88
N ARG A 87 10.16 -14.53 -28.86
CA ARG A 87 11.34 -14.34 -28.02
C ARG A 87 11.52 -15.57 -27.14
N VAL A 88 12.65 -16.27 -27.29
CA VAL A 88 12.98 -17.44 -26.48
C VAL A 88 14.08 -17.07 -25.50
N ILE A 89 13.82 -17.25 -24.20
CA ILE A 89 14.74 -16.95 -23.10
C ILE A 89 15.09 -18.28 -22.42
N ASP A 90 16.34 -18.70 -22.53
CA ASP A 90 16.89 -19.85 -21.80
C ASP A 90 17.25 -19.42 -20.37
N LEU A 91 16.58 -19.99 -19.37
CA LEU A 91 16.77 -19.67 -17.96
C LEU A 91 18.01 -20.36 -17.37
N LYS A 92 18.58 -21.36 -18.05
CA LYS A 92 19.76 -22.13 -17.60
C LYS A 92 19.64 -22.65 -16.16
N GLY A 93 18.48 -23.19 -15.82
CA GLY A 93 18.17 -23.75 -14.52
C GLY A 93 17.73 -22.74 -13.45
N ARG A 94 17.72 -21.44 -13.75
CA ARG A 94 17.26 -20.39 -12.81
C ARG A 94 15.81 -20.60 -12.37
N THR A 95 15.50 -20.07 -11.20
CA THR A 95 14.16 -20.14 -10.63
C THR A 95 13.27 -19.06 -11.22
N LEU A 96 12.03 -19.41 -11.58
CA LEU A 96 11.00 -18.48 -12.03
C LEU A 96 9.79 -18.61 -11.11
N ILE A 97 9.29 -17.47 -10.62
CA ILE A 97 8.16 -17.37 -9.69
C ILE A 97 7.09 -16.39 -10.21
N PRO A 98 5.85 -16.39 -9.69
CA PRO A 98 4.91 -15.30 -9.92
C PRO A 98 5.49 -13.96 -9.47
N GLY A 99 5.00 -12.88 -10.07
CA GLY A 99 5.28 -11.52 -9.65
C GLY A 99 4.96 -11.31 -8.17
N LEU A 100 5.85 -10.63 -7.44
CA LEU A 100 5.65 -10.40 -6.02
C LEU A 100 4.59 -9.31 -5.79
N ILE A 101 3.81 -9.46 -4.72
CA ILE A 101 2.70 -8.61 -4.34
C ILE A 101 2.90 -8.12 -2.90
N ASP A 102 3.06 -6.82 -2.74
CA ASP A 102 3.12 -6.15 -1.45
C ASP A 102 1.73 -5.64 -1.07
N THR A 103 1.16 -6.10 0.04
CA THR A 103 -0.23 -5.76 0.40
C THR A 103 -0.40 -4.45 1.17
N HIS A 104 0.71 -3.84 1.63
CA HIS A 104 0.72 -2.50 2.24
C HIS A 104 2.13 -1.88 2.21
N ASN A 105 2.29 -0.74 1.54
CA ASN A 105 3.56 -0.01 1.48
C ASN A 105 3.34 1.50 1.30
N HIS A 106 4.06 2.35 2.01
CA HIS A 106 4.01 3.80 1.84
C HIS A 106 4.87 4.30 0.67
N ILE A 107 4.66 3.73 -0.53
CA ILE A 107 5.48 3.95 -1.73
C ILE A 107 5.73 5.42 -2.10
N HIS A 108 4.75 6.28 -1.87
CA HIS A 108 4.86 7.71 -2.17
C HIS A 108 5.64 8.45 -1.09
N SER A 109 5.36 8.15 0.20
CA SER A 109 6.11 8.71 1.31
C SER A 109 7.56 8.29 1.26
N TYR A 110 7.89 7.05 0.89
CA TYR A 110 9.28 6.62 0.75
C TYR A 110 9.98 7.17 -0.48
N ALA A 111 9.27 7.32 -1.60
CA ALA A 111 9.81 8.06 -2.72
C ALA A 111 10.15 9.51 -2.33
N GLU A 112 9.31 10.16 -1.54
CA GLU A 112 9.56 11.52 -1.02
C GLU A 112 10.67 11.56 0.04
N ASP A 113 10.69 10.62 0.99
CA ASP A 113 11.74 10.55 2.03
C ASP A 113 13.12 10.30 1.40
N THR A 114 13.18 9.44 0.39
CA THR A 114 14.43 9.01 -0.24
C THR A 114 14.89 9.99 -1.33
N TYR A 115 13.99 10.42 -2.21
CA TYR A 115 14.32 11.25 -3.37
C TYR A 115 13.81 12.69 -3.28
N GLY A 116 12.98 13.02 -2.31
CA GLY A 116 12.41 14.36 -2.16
C GLY A 116 13.35 15.39 -1.56
N SER A 117 14.50 14.98 -1.01
CA SER A 117 15.53 15.92 -0.51
C SER A 117 16.07 16.86 -1.59
N VAL A 118 15.92 16.50 -2.87
CA VAL A 118 16.27 17.36 -4.01
C VAL A 118 15.10 18.25 -4.49
N MET A 119 13.88 18.08 -3.96
CA MET A 119 12.79 19.01 -4.21
C MET A 119 12.99 20.30 -3.42
N THR A 120 12.73 21.43 -4.06
CA THR A 120 12.66 22.69 -3.33
C THR A 120 11.39 22.73 -2.46
N PRO A 121 11.40 23.43 -1.32
CA PRO A 121 10.18 23.64 -0.52
C PRO A 121 9.01 24.25 -1.31
N GLN A 122 9.31 25.03 -2.36
CA GLN A 122 8.31 25.60 -3.26
C GLN A 122 7.69 24.56 -4.20
N GLU A 123 8.45 23.54 -4.62
CA GLU A 123 7.91 22.42 -5.40
C GLU A 123 7.09 21.46 -4.53
N ASN A 124 7.55 21.22 -3.30
CA ASN A 124 6.89 20.28 -2.38
C ASN A 124 5.74 20.91 -1.57
N HIS A 125 5.59 22.24 -1.60
CA HIS A 125 4.67 23.02 -0.74
C HIS A 125 4.79 22.72 0.77
N ARG A 126 5.92 22.15 1.20
CA ARG A 126 6.22 21.79 2.59
C ARG A 126 7.51 22.48 2.99
N TYR A 127 7.45 23.25 4.08
CA TYR A 127 8.55 24.08 4.53
C TYR A 127 9.17 23.49 5.80
N PRO A 128 10.39 22.93 5.74
CA PRO A 128 10.96 22.18 6.84
C PRO A 128 11.33 23.06 8.03
N VAL A 129 10.97 22.60 9.24
CA VAL A 129 11.44 23.12 10.52
C VAL A 129 12.46 22.13 11.07
N ASP A 130 13.70 22.58 11.24
CA ASP A 130 14.81 21.75 11.73
C ASP A 130 14.84 21.78 13.25
N TRP A 131 14.67 20.61 13.85
CA TRP A 131 14.66 20.46 15.30
C TRP A 131 16.06 20.22 15.90
N LYS A 132 17.09 20.11 15.06
CA LYS A 132 18.47 19.98 15.51
C LYS A 132 18.90 21.23 16.28
N GLY A 133 19.14 21.05 17.57
CA GLY A 133 19.58 22.13 18.45
C GLY A 133 18.47 23.03 19.00
N VAL A 134 17.20 22.75 18.71
CA VAL A 134 16.05 23.43 19.34
C VAL A 134 16.05 23.16 20.85
N LYS A 135 16.03 24.23 21.64
CA LYS A 135 16.01 24.19 23.12
C LYS A 135 14.84 24.95 23.73
N THR A 136 14.26 25.87 22.96
CA THR A 136 13.17 26.75 23.40
C THR A 136 12.12 26.90 22.31
N GLU A 137 10.92 27.30 22.71
CA GLU A 137 9.86 27.74 21.80
C GLU A 137 10.35 28.80 20.81
N GLN A 138 11.13 29.78 21.28
CA GLN A 138 11.60 30.90 20.46
C GLN A 138 12.50 30.42 19.31
N ASP A 139 13.25 29.33 19.48
CA ASP A 139 14.07 28.74 18.41
C ASP A 139 13.19 28.29 17.23
N VAL A 140 12.03 27.68 17.52
CA VAL A 140 11.07 27.23 16.52
C VAL A 140 10.40 28.44 15.84
N LEU A 141 9.94 29.42 16.63
CA LEU A 141 9.30 30.62 16.10
C LEU A 141 10.25 31.44 15.20
N ASN A 142 11.53 31.53 15.55
CA ASN A 142 12.54 32.20 14.72
C ASN A 142 12.73 31.51 13.37
N GLN A 143 12.73 30.17 13.34
CA GLN A 143 12.81 29.41 12.10
C GLN A 143 11.58 29.64 11.22
N ILE A 144 10.38 29.53 11.79
CA ILE A 144 9.12 29.79 11.08
C ILE A 144 9.12 31.22 10.52
N LYS A 145 9.50 32.22 11.32
CA LYS A 145 9.62 33.61 10.85
C LYS A 145 10.60 33.75 9.69
N GLY A 146 11.78 33.12 9.79
CA GLY A 146 12.77 33.13 8.72
C GLY A 146 12.24 32.51 7.41
N LEU A 147 11.47 31.42 7.51
CA LEU A 147 10.82 30.79 6.36
C LEU A 147 9.73 31.71 5.76
N MET A 148 8.94 32.37 6.59
CA MET A 148 7.93 33.35 6.14
C MET A 148 8.60 34.53 5.41
N ASP A 149 9.64 35.13 6.01
CA ASP A 149 10.37 36.27 5.45
C ASP A 149 11.07 35.92 4.12
N LYS A 150 11.64 34.71 4.04
CA LYS A 150 12.32 34.20 2.85
C LYS A 150 11.36 33.98 1.68
N ASN A 151 10.20 33.38 1.94
CA ASN A 151 9.27 32.95 0.89
C ASN A 151 8.24 34.00 0.50
N LYS A 152 7.95 34.98 1.38
CA LYS A 152 7.02 36.08 1.12
C LYS A 152 5.66 35.60 0.60
N PHE A 153 5.05 34.66 1.32
CA PHE A 153 3.77 34.08 0.95
C PHE A 153 2.68 35.15 0.75
N PRO A 154 1.85 35.06 -0.31
CA PRO A 154 0.69 35.92 -0.47
C PRO A 154 -0.26 35.80 0.72
N LYS A 155 -0.89 36.91 1.14
CA LYS A 155 -1.87 36.90 2.23
C LYS A 155 -2.97 35.86 2.00
N GLY A 156 -3.33 35.12 3.04
CA GLY A 156 -4.35 34.08 2.98
C GLY A 156 -3.91 32.74 2.33
N LYS A 157 -2.71 32.65 1.75
CA LYS A 157 -2.16 31.35 1.31
C LYS A 157 -1.87 30.48 2.54
N TRP A 158 -2.37 29.24 2.52
CA TRP A 158 -2.03 28.22 3.51
C TRP A 158 -0.55 27.87 3.45
N VAL A 159 0.07 27.77 4.63
CA VAL A 159 1.49 27.44 4.76
C VAL A 159 1.64 26.20 5.64
N TYR A 160 2.25 25.16 5.06
CA TYR A 160 2.59 23.92 5.75
C TYR A 160 4.03 23.97 6.24
N PHE A 161 4.22 23.94 7.56
CA PHE A 161 5.51 23.69 8.17
C PHE A 161 5.65 22.22 8.53
N GLU A 162 6.72 21.60 8.01
CA GLU A 162 7.02 20.20 8.21
C GLU A 162 8.02 20.04 9.34
N ASN A 163 7.58 19.38 10.42
CA ASN A 163 8.48 18.91 11.45
C ASN A 163 9.36 17.78 10.90
N GLN A 164 10.66 18.04 10.72
CA GLN A 164 11.63 17.06 10.22
C GLN A 164 12.03 15.99 11.24
N LEU A 165 11.52 16.06 12.48
CA LEU A 165 11.92 15.15 13.55
C LEU A 165 10.77 14.26 14.02
N SER A 166 10.96 12.95 13.86
CA SER A 166 10.04 11.96 14.39
C SER A 166 10.22 11.78 15.90
N PHE A 167 9.22 12.19 16.67
CA PHE A 167 9.11 11.90 18.10
C PHE A 167 8.63 10.46 18.40
N THR A 168 8.23 9.70 17.36
CA THR A 168 7.71 8.33 17.47
C THR A 168 8.78 7.26 17.29
N GLY A 169 9.94 7.60 16.73
CA GLY A 169 11.00 6.66 16.32
C GLY A 169 12.42 7.03 16.76
N GLY A 170 12.59 7.92 17.74
CA GLY A 170 13.89 8.21 18.37
C GLY A 170 14.71 9.34 17.74
N GLY A 171 14.12 10.18 16.88
CA GLY A 171 14.78 11.38 16.36
C GLY A 171 14.84 12.52 17.39
N GLY A 172 13.72 12.75 18.08
CA GLY A 172 13.59 13.79 19.11
C GLY A 172 13.55 13.25 20.53
N ASN A 173 13.95 14.09 21.49
CA ASN A 173 13.88 13.77 22.91
C ASN A 173 12.62 14.36 23.57
N ALA A 174 12.33 13.93 24.80
CA ALA A 174 11.16 14.37 25.54
C ALA A 174 11.12 15.89 25.80
N ALA A 175 12.28 16.57 25.93
CA ALA A 175 12.33 18.01 26.11
C ALA A 175 11.95 18.77 24.82
N GLN A 176 12.39 18.29 23.65
CA GLN A 176 11.97 18.84 22.36
C GLN A 176 10.49 18.58 22.10
N ALA A 177 10.00 17.37 22.41
CA ALA A 177 8.58 17.07 22.31
C ALA A 177 7.76 18.01 23.20
N LYS A 178 8.19 18.26 24.44
CA LYS A 178 7.51 19.21 25.34
C LYS A 178 7.37 20.61 24.74
N ILE A 179 8.34 21.10 23.96
CA ILE A 179 8.23 22.41 23.31
C ILE A 179 7.03 22.44 22.36
N LEU A 180 6.93 21.44 21.47
CA LEU A 180 5.86 21.40 20.49
C LEU A 180 4.50 21.12 21.12
N TYR A 181 4.46 20.21 22.08
CA TYR A 181 3.22 19.68 22.62
C TYR A 181 2.70 20.46 23.83
N ASP A 182 3.55 21.03 24.68
CA ASP A 182 3.11 21.70 25.92
C ASP A 182 3.37 23.22 25.91
N ASP A 183 4.49 23.66 25.34
CA ASP A 183 4.92 25.06 25.47
C ASP A 183 4.37 25.96 24.34
N MET A 184 4.25 25.43 23.13
CA MET A 184 3.68 26.14 21.98
C MET A 184 2.15 26.06 21.94
N ASN A 185 1.53 27.09 21.37
CA ASN A 185 0.11 27.11 21.00
C ASN A 185 -0.14 28.07 19.81
N ARG A 186 -1.41 28.20 19.42
CA ARG A 186 -1.84 29.04 18.29
C ARG A 186 -1.42 30.50 18.40
N TYR A 187 -1.40 31.05 19.62
CA TYR A 187 -1.10 32.46 19.85
C TYR A 187 0.37 32.75 19.57
N ASP A 188 1.24 31.74 19.66
CA ASP A 188 2.66 31.87 19.33
C ASP A 188 2.87 31.93 17.82
N LEU A 189 2.10 31.14 17.06
CA LEU A 189 2.07 31.23 15.60
C LEU A 189 1.43 32.55 15.10
N ASP A 190 0.41 33.06 15.80
CA ASP A 190 -0.25 34.33 15.46
C ASP A 190 0.74 35.53 15.51
N LYS A 191 1.73 35.49 16.41
CA LYS A 191 2.80 36.52 16.49
C LYS A 191 3.66 36.57 15.23
N ILE A 192 3.78 35.45 14.51
CA ILE A 192 4.65 35.32 13.33
C ILE A 192 3.88 35.56 12.04
N SER A 193 2.66 35.02 11.93
CA SER A 193 1.81 35.21 10.76
C SER A 193 0.33 35.32 11.13
N PRO A 194 -0.17 36.55 11.32
CA PRO A 194 -1.59 36.79 11.55
C PRO A 194 -2.42 36.75 10.25
N ASP A 195 -1.77 36.93 9.09
CA ASP A 195 -2.41 37.09 7.79
C ASP A 195 -2.42 35.82 6.91
N ASN A 196 -1.77 34.74 7.37
CA ASN A 196 -1.76 33.45 6.68
C ASN A 196 -2.20 32.33 7.62
N PRO A 197 -3.05 31.40 7.16
CA PRO A 197 -3.34 30.20 7.93
C PRO A 197 -2.11 29.27 7.93
N ILE A 198 -1.69 28.88 9.14
CA ILE A 198 -0.52 28.03 9.36
C ILE A 198 -0.96 26.65 9.84
N VAL A 199 -0.31 25.61 9.31
CA VAL A 199 -0.26 24.28 9.91
C VAL A 199 1.19 23.90 10.21
N LEU A 200 1.46 23.34 11.38
CA LEU A 200 2.73 22.73 11.76
C LEU A 200 2.48 21.26 12.12
N SER A 201 3.15 20.32 11.45
CA SER A 201 2.98 18.89 11.76
C SER A 201 3.53 18.54 13.15
N MET A 202 2.76 17.78 13.95
CA MET A 202 3.18 17.36 15.30
C MET A 202 3.97 16.04 15.32
N GLY A 203 4.09 15.39 14.17
CA GLY A 203 4.60 14.05 13.98
C GLY A 203 4.02 13.51 12.69
N ILE A 204 3.61 12.24 12.67
CA ILE A 204 2.84 11.72 11.52
C ILE A 204 1.43 12.33 11.62
N PRO A 205 0.98 13.14 10.64
CA PRO A 205 -0.29 13.87 10.72
C PRO A 205 -1.51 13.01 11.10
N ASP A 206 -1.51 11.79 10.58
CA ASP A 206 -2.59 10.83 10.72
C ASP A 206 -2.67 10.15 12.09
N PHE A 207 -1.62 10.31 12.91
CA PHE A 207 -1.55 9.78 14.27
C PHE A 207 -1.45 10.91 15.30
N ASN A 208 -0.64 11.94 15.04
CA ASN A 208 -0.31 13.00 15.99
C ASN A 208 -1.08 14.30 15.77
N GLY A 209 -1.44 14.59 14.51
CA GLY A 209 -2.15 15.81 14.17
C GLY A 209 -1.26 17.02 13.86
N PHE A 210 -1.83 18.21 14.02
CA PHE A 210 -1.23 19.49 13.66
C PHE A 210 -1.40 20.54 14.77
N LEU A 211 -0.45 21.46 14.86
CA LEU A 211 -0.59 22.74 15.54
C LEU A 211 -1.00 23.82 14.53
N LEU A 212 -2.10 24.52 14.82
CA LEU A 212 -2.72 25.53 13.98
C LEU A 212 -2.63 26.93 14.61
N ASN A 213 -2.53 27.98 13.78
CA ASN A 213 -2.76 29.35 14.23
C ASN A 213 -4.26 29.72 14.28
N SER A 214 -4.60 30.89 14.81
CA SER A 214 -6.00 31.30 14.98
C SER A 214 -6.74 31.45 13.64
N MET A 215 -6.07 31.90 12.58
CA MET A 215 -6.67 32.02 11.25
C MET A 215 -7.04 30.65 10.66
N ALA A 216 -6.16 29.65 10.78
CA ALA A 216 -6.45 28.28 10.33
C ALA A 216 -7.63 27.67 11.10
N ILE A 217 -7.69 27.88 12.42
CA ILE A 217 -8.82 27.43 13.25
C ILE A 217 -10.12 28.08 12.77
N ASP A 218 -10.15 29.40 12.57
CA ASP A 218 -11.36 30.10 12.10
C ASP A 218 -11.85 29.59 10.74
N ILE A 219 -10.94 29.30 9.82
CA ILE A 219 -11.31 28.76 8.51
C ILE A 219 -11.98 27.40 8.64
N ILE A 220 -11.35 26.47 9.37
CA ILE A 220 -11.88 25.11 9.51
C ILE A 220 -13.16 25.09 10.35
N TRP A 221 -13.14 25.77 11.50
CA TRP A 221 -14.23 25.72 12.47
C TRP A 221 -15.47 26.47 11.97
N ASN A 222 -15.27 27.74 11.59
CA ASN A 222 -16.36 28.67 11.33
C ASN A 222 -16.67 28.77 9.83
N LYS A 223 -15.67 29.10 8.99
CA LYS A 223 -15.91 29.38 7.57
C LYS A 223 -16.29 28.14 6.77
N ARG A 224 -15.72 26.98 7.10
CA ARG A 224 -16.08 25.67 6.50
C ARG A 224 -17.24 24.98 7.23
N GLY A 225 -17.66 25.50 8.39
CA GLY A 225 -18.81 24.98 9.14
C GLY A 225 -18.59 23.58 9.71
N TYR A 226 -17.41 23.31 10.26
CA TYR A 226 -17.10 22.06 10.98
C TYR A 226 -17.24 22.16 12.49
N SER A 227 -17.69 23.29 13.04
CA SER A 227 -17.84 23.48 14.50
C SER A 227 -18.53 22.31 15.20
N ASP A 228 -19.73 21.92 14.74
CA ASP A 228 -20.48 20.83 15.38
C ASP A 228 -19.75 19.48 15.29
N PHE A 229 -19.10 19.22 14.15
CA PHE A 229 -18.29 18.02 13.95
C PHE A 229 -17.12 17.98 14.93
N ILE A 230 -16.37 19.08 15.04
CA ILE A 230 -15.16 19.11 15.86
C ILE A 230 -15.51 19.11 17.35
N THR A 231 -16.57 19.81 17.77
CA THR A 231 -17.05 19.75 19.17
C THR A 231 -17.58 18.36 19.54
N LYS A 232 -18.24 17.66 18.61
CA LYS A 232 -18.78 16.31 18.88
C LYS A 232 -17.70 15.23 18.85
N TYR A 233 -16.90 15.23 17.79
CA TYR A 233 -15.99 14.15 17.41
C TYR A 233 -14.52 14.54 17.41
N GLY A 234 -14.22 15.82 17.28
CA GLY A 234 -12.87 16.30 17.10
C GLY A 234 -12.07 16.22 18.37
N ARG A 235 -10.94 15.54 18.30
CA ARG A 235 -9.92 15.61 19.34
C ARG A 235 -9.11 16.88 19.08
N PHE A 236 -9.29 17.89 19.91
CA PHE A 236 -8.54 19.15 19.87
C PHE A 236 -8.18 19.54 21.30
N TRP A 237 -7.11 20.30 21.49
CA TRP A 237 -6.67 20.67 22.83
C TRP A 237 -7.17 22.04 23.23
N ILE A 238 -7.25 22.27 24.54
CA ILE A 238 -7.77 23.49 25.13
C ILE A 238 -6.73 24.18 26.02
N ASP A 239 -6.82 25.51 26.07
CA ASP A 239 -6.11 26.34 27.03
C ASP A 239 -6.79 26.33 28.42
N ASN A 240 -6.19 26.99 29.39
CA ASN A 240 -6.74 27.09 30.76
C ASN A 240 -8.11 27.78 30.83
N ALA A 241 -8.53 28.51 29.78
CA ALA A 241 -9.84 29.12 29.67
C ALA A 241 -10.84 28.25 28.88
N GLY A 242 -10.46 27.02 28.51
CA GLY A 242 -11.30 26.09 27.76
C GLY A 242 -11.42 26.41 26.27
N ARG A 243 -10.58 27.29 25.72
CA ARG A 243 -10.61 27.68 24.29
C ARG A 243 -9.66 26.78 23.50
N PRO A 244 -9.95 26.47 22.21
CA PRO A 244 -9.02 25.71 21.37
C PRO A 244 -7.63 26.35 21.36
N ASP A 245 -6.59 25.59 21.65
CA ASP A 245 -5.22 26.11 21.74
C ASP A 245 -4.44 25.98 20.43
N GLY A 246 -5.02 25.32 19.42
CA GLY A 246 -4.40 25.08 18.11
C GLY A 246 -3.99 23.64 17.84
N HIS A 247 -3.85 22.77 18.85
CA HIS A 247 -3.56 21.36 18.60
C HIS A 247 -4.81 20.60 18.15
N LEU A 248 -4.68 19.86 17.05
CA LEU A 248 -5.77 19.14 16.41
C LEU A 248 -5.34 17.71 16.10
N GLU A 249 -5.94 16.73 16.78
CA GLU A 249 -5.73 15.29 16.61
C GLU A 249 -6.77 14.66 15.65
N PRO A 250 -6.52 13.43 15.15
CA PRO A 250 -7.53 12.65 14.44
C PRO A 250 -8.81 12.39 15.28
N PRO A 251 -10.02 12.50 14.70
CA PRO A 251 -10.28 12.60 13.26
C PRO A 251 -10.24 14.04 12.71
N ALA A 252 -10.22 15.07 13.56
CA ALA A 252 -10.38 16.46 13.10
C ALA A 252 -9.17 16.96 12.30
N SER A 253 -7.96 16.43 12.54
CA SER A 253 -6.78 16.73 11.71
C SER A 253 -6.99 16.41 10.22
N ARG A 254 -7.91 15.49 9.88
CA ARG A 254 -8.22 15.13 8.48
C ARG A 254 -8.96 16.19 7.70
N LEU A 255 -9.59 17.15 8.38
CA LEU A 255 -10.23 18.30 7.75
C LEU A 255 -9.22 19.21 7.03
N LEU A 256 -7.93 19.01 7.29
CA LEU A 256 -6.84 19.77 6.69
C LEU A 256 -6.35 19.17 5.35
N GLY A 257 -6.84 17.99 4.93
CA GLY A 257 -6.36 17.27 3.74
C GLY A 257 -6.23 18.16 2.49
N ASP A 258 -7.30 18.89 2.15
CA ASP A 258 -7.36 19.84 1.02
C ASP A 258 -6.28 20.93 1.04
N TYR A 259 -5.68 21.19 2.21
CA TYR A 259 -4.71 22.27 2.43
C TYR A 259 -3.27 21.77 2.57
N VAL A 260 -3.09 20.46 2.78
CA VAL A 260 -1.78 19.84 3.05
C VAL A 260 -1.36 18.83 1.98
N LEU A 261 -2.29 18.47 1.10
CA LEU A 261 -2.13 17.57 -0.05
C LEU A 261 -2.43 18.37 -1.35
N ASP A 262 -1.68 19.46 -1.58
CA ASP A 262 -1.89 20.41 -2.68
C ASP A 262 -0.74 20.45 -3.70
N ARG A 263 -0.10 19.31 -3.97
CA ARG A 263 1.10 19.18 -4.80
C ARG A 263 0.79 18.71 -6.22
N GLU A 264 1.61 19.19 -7.15
CA GLU A 264 1.40 18.94 -8.57
C GLU A 264 1.88 17.53 -8.99
N PRO A 265 1.03 16.73 -9.66
CA PRO A 265 1.41 15.39 -10.12
C PRO A 265 2.66 15.36 -11.02
N ALA A 266 2.88 16.43 -11.79
CA ALA A 266 4.05 16.56 -12.66
C ALA A 266 5.37 16.75 -11.89
N VAL A 267 5.30 17.30 -10.68
CA VAL A 267 6.45 17.42 -9.76
C VAL A 267 6.72 16.08 -9.09
N LEU A 268 5.68 15.37 -8.62
CA LEU A 268 5.83 14.12 -7.86
C LEU A 268 6.27 12.93 -8.73
N ALA A 269 5.71 12.80 -9.94
CA ALA A 269 5.87 11.61 -10.78
C ALA A 269 7.34 11.21 -11.07
N PRO A 270 8.27 12.13 -11.40
CA PRO A 270 9.68 11.79 -11.61
C PRO A 270 10.34 11.10 -10.40
N TYR A 271 10.02 11.53 -9.18
CA TYR A 271 10.58 10.95 -7.96
C TYR A 271 9.96 9.59 -7.65
N PHE A 272 8.65 9.47 -7.84
CA PHE A 272 7.96 8.18 -7.71
C PHE A 272 8.53 7.15 -8.69
N LYS A 273 8.87 7.58 -9.91
CA LYS A 273 9.51 6.70 -10.90
C LYS A 273 10.85 6.13 -10.43
N LEU A 274 11.69 6.93 -9.75
CA LEU A 274 12.98 6.46 -9.23
C LEU A 274 12.77 5.35 -8.19
N TYR A 275 11.82 5.54 -7.28
CA TYR A 275 11.49 4.52 -6.28
C TYR A 275 10.84 3.28 -6.91
N ASN A 276 9.92 3.46 -7.84
CA ASN A 276 9.28 2.40 -8.61
C ASN A 276 10.28 1.49 -9.34
N ASP A 277 11.43 2.03 -9.76
CA ASP A 277 12.51 1.27 -10.39
C ASP A 277 13.21 0.34 -9.40
N GLU A 278 13.43 0.80 -8.17
CA GLU A 278 13.99 -0.03 -7.10
C GLU A 278 13.04 -1.19 -6.74
N LEU A 279 11.74 -0.92 -6.63
CA LEU A 279 10.72 -1.94 -6.35
C LEU A 279 10.65 -2.99 -7.48
N ALA A 280 10.75 -2.57 -8.73
CA ALA A 280 10.80 -3.47 -9.89
C ALA A 280 12.05 -4.37 -9.85
N ALA A 281 13.20 -3.83 -9.44
CA ALA A 281 14.43 -4.59 -9.26
C ALA A 281 14.39 -5.56 -8.06
N SER A 282 13.48 -5.35 -7.12
CA SER A 282 13.16 -6.31 -6.04
C SER A 282 12.16 -7.41 -6.45
N GLY A 283 11.53 -7.28 -7.62
CA GLY A 283 10.59 -8.27 -8.16
C GLY A 283 9.12 -7.96 -7.88
N LEU A 284 8.80 -6.78 -7.34
CA LEU A 284 7.43 -6.36 -7.10
C LEU A 284 6.73 -6.00 -8.42
N THR A 285 5.52 -6.53 -8.58
CA THR A 285 4.67 -6.33 -9.76
C THR A 285 3.29 -5.81 -9.38
N THR A 286 2.87 -5.97 -8.13
CA THR A 286 1.63 -5.42 -7.59
C THR A 286 1.89 -4.87 -6.21
N ILE A 287 1.30 -3.70 -5.93
CA ILE A 287 1.32 -3.07 -4.62
C ILE A 287 -0.10 -2.68 -4.27
N SER A 288 -0.51 -2.97 -3.05
CA SER A 288 -1.71 -2.41 -2.45
C SER A 288 -1.31 -1.43 -1.36
N THR A 289 -1.94 -0.27 -1.30
CA THR A 289 -1.69 0.71 -0.23
C THR A 289 -2.76 1.78 -0.16
N ARG A 290 -2.60 2.76 0.74
CA ARG A 290 -3.38 3.99 0.77
C ARG A 290 -2.66 5.04 -0.05
N VAL A 291 -3.41 5.79 -0.83
CA VAL A 291 -2.86 6.77 -1.77
C VAL A 291 -3.72 8.03 -1.76
N PRO A 292 -3.14 9.18 -1.36
CA PRO A 292 -3.77 10.48 -1.54
C PRO A 292 -4.12 10.75 -3.02
N GLN A 293 -5.11 11.60 -3.28
CA GLN A 293 -5.57 11.87 -4.66
C GLN A 293 -4.48 12.52 -5.52
N GLU A 294 -3.68 13.43 -4.98
CA GLU A 294 -2.52 14.02 -5.69
C GLU A 294 -1.50 12.96 -6.11
N THR A 295 -1.22 12.02 -5.21
CA THR A 295 -0.29 10.92 -5.42
C THR A 295 -0.82 9.93 -6.45
N LEU A 296 -2.12 9.60 -6.39
CA LEU A 296 -2.76 8.73 -7.37
C LEU A 296 -2.66 9.32 -8.78
N LYS A 297 -2.88 10.64 -8.93
CA LYS A 297 -2.72 11.35 -10.20
C LYS A 297 -1.28 11.28 -10.72
N ALA A 298 -0.28 11.33 -9.84
CA ALA A 298 1.12 11.18 -10.24
C ALA A 298 1.43 9.77 -10.78
N TYR A 299 0.91 8.72 -10.15
CA TYR A 299 1.03 7.35 -10.69
C TYR A 299 0.25 7.16 -12.00
N GLN A 300 -0.93 7.77 -12.13
CA GLN A 300 -1.68 7.77 -13.38
C GLN A 300 -0.90 8.48 -14.51
N LEU A 301 -0.19 9.56 -14.20
CA LEU A 301 0.70 10.25 -15.14
C LEU A 301 1.90 9.39 -15.55
N LEU A 302 2.48 8.60 -14.62
CA LEU A 302 3.51 7.62 -14.98
C LEU A 302 2.94 6.54 -15.90
N HIS A 303 1.74 6.05 -15.60
CA HIS A 303 1.09 5.06 -16.44
C HIS A 303 0.78 5.59 -17.85
N SER A 304 0.28 6.82 -17.99
CA SER A 304 0.01 7.43 -19.30
C SER A 304 1.27 7.63 -20.14
N LYS A 305 2.45 7.66 -19.50
CA LYS A 305 3.77 7.71 -20.15
C LYS A 305 4.40 6.34 -20.38
N GLY A 306 3.72 5.25 -20.00
CA GLY A 306 4.26 3.89 -20.08
C GLY A 306 5.41 3.63 -19.10
N GLN A 307 5.49 4.40 -18.00
CA GLN A 307 6.58 4.37 -17.02
C GLN A 307 6.21 3.68 -15.70
N MET A 308 4.98 3.19 -15.57
CA MET A 308 4.53 2.45 -14.39
C MET A 308 5.16 1.05 -14.36
N THR A 309 5.68 0.63 -13.19
CA THR A 309 6.38 -0.65 -13.00
C THR A 309 5.65 -1.62 -12.07
N PHE A 310 4.46 -1.29 -11.61
CA PHE A 310 3.59 -2.21 -10.86
C PHE A 310 2.11 -1.87 -11.07
N ARG A 311 1.25 -2.83 -10.72
CA ARG A 311 -0.19 -2.65 -10.53
C ARG A 311 -0.47 -2.02 -9.17
N LEU A 312 -1.41 -1.10 -9.09
CA LEU A 312 -1.76 -0.39 -7.86
C LEU A 312 -3.22 -0.66 -7.45
N GLY A 313 -3.39 -1.52 -6.46
CA GLY A 313 -4.62 -1.56 -5.67
C GLY A 313 -4.56 -0.45 -4.61
N TYR A 314 -5.62 0.34 -4.44
CA TYR A 314 -5.55 1.44 -3.47
C TYR A 314 -6.79 1.63 -2.61
N GLY A 315 -6.55 1.90 -1.32
CA GLY A 315 -7.55 2.31 -0.35
C GLY A 315 -7.85 3.80 -0.44
N ARG A 316 -9.13 4.17 -0.36
CA ARG A 316 -9.60 5.56 -0.34
C ARG A 316 -9.69 6.07 1.11
N GLU A 317 -8.62 6.71 1.58
CA GLU A 317 -8.51 7.18 2.96
C GLU A 317 -9.00 8.61 3.20
N GLU A 318 -8.87 9.51 2.22
CA GLU A 318 -9.29 10.93 2.32
C GLU A 318 -10.81 11.11 2.54
N VAL A 319 -11.56 10.03 2.37
CA VAL A 319 -12.99 9.96 2.69
C VAL A 319 -13.22 9.99 4.20
N PHE A 320 -12.28 9.50 4.99
CA PHE A 320 -12.38 9.49 6.45
C PHE A 320 -12.11 10.87 7.05
N GLY A 321 -12.98 11.30 7.96
CA GLY A 321 -12.90 12.58 8.67
C GLY A 321 -13.51 13.76 7.92
N THR A 322 -13.96 13.58 6.67
CA THR A 322 -14.55 14.65 5.85
C THR A 322 -16.07 14.57 5.73
N LEU A 323 -16.69 13.44 6.08
CA LEU A 323 -18.16 13.31 6.03
C LEU A 323 -18.79 13.61 7.40
N LYS A 324 -19.83 14.44 7.41
CA LYS A 324 -20.48 14.85 8.66
C LYS A 324 -21.40 13.76 9.21
N ASN A 325 -22.00 12.95 8.33
CA ASN A 325 -22.90 11.87 8.70
C ASN A 325 -22.50 10.56 7.99
N PRO A 326 -21.62 9.75 8.59
CA PRO A 326 -21.11 8.52 7.97
C PRO A 326 -22.21 7.56 7.51
N ALA A 327 -23.31 7.45 8.28
CA ALA A 327 -24.40 6.53 7.96
C ALA A 327 -25.17 6.90 6.68
N GLN A 328 -25.17 8.18 6.28
CA GLN A 328 -25.79 8.65 5.04
C GLN A 328 -24.74 8.83 3.94
N ASP A 329 -23.65 9.50 4.26
CA ASP A 329 -22.70 10.01 3.28
C ASP A 329 -21.82 8.90 2.69
N LEU A 330 -21.59 7.78 3.42
CA LEU A 330 -20.86 6.63 2.89
C LEU A 330 -21.58 5.89 1.76
N LYS A 331 -22.90 6.07 1.62
CA LYS A 331 -23.69 5.36 0.59
C LYS A 331 -23.19 5.62 -0.83
N GLN A 332 -22.59 6.78 -1.09
CA GLN A 332 -22.02 7.12 -2.40
C GLN A 332 -20.79 6.27 -2.79
N TYR A 333 -20.20 5.55 -1.83
CA TYR A 333 -19.03 4.69 -2.05
C TYR A 333 -19.38 3.20 -2.14
N VAL A 334 -20.66 2.84 -2.01
CA VAL A 334 -21.13 1.47 -2.19
C VAL A 334 -20.85 1.01 -3.63
N GLY A 335 -20.25 -0.17 -3.77
CA GLY A 335 -19.88 -0.72 -5.07
C GLY A 335 -18.57 -0.17 -5.66
N LEU A 336 -17.89 0.76 -4.99
CA LEU A 336 -16.61 1.29 -5.46
C LEU A 336 -15.47 0.25 -5.35
N VAL A 337 -15.48 -0.58 -4.31
CA VAL A 337 -14.44 -1.60 -4.08
C VAL A 337 -14.43 -2.61 -5.24
N GLY A 338 -13.26 -2.83 -5.81
CA GLY A 338 -13.04 -3.65 -7.01
C GLY A 338 -13.21 -2.91 -8.33
N SER A 339 -13.71 -1.66 -8.33
CA SER A 339 -13.81 -0.84 -9.54
C SER A 339 -12.43 -0.35 -10.00
N GLY A 340 -12.27 -0.19 -11.31
CA GLY A 340 -11.01 0.14 -11.96
C GLY A 340 -10.68 -0.83 -13.08
N ASP A 341 -9.41 -0.95 -13.42
CA ASP A 341 -8.89 -1.88 -14.42
C ASP A 341 -7.85 -2.84 -13.81
N ASP A 342 -7.02 -3.45 -14.65
CA ASP A 342 -5.96 -4.36 -14.20
C ASP A 342 -4.69 -3.64 -13.72
N MET A 343 -4.59 -2.31 -13.90
CA MET A 343 -3.47 -1.49 -13.44
C MET A 343 -3.82 -0.65 -12.21
N PHE A 344 -5.04 -0.12 -12.12
CA PHE A 344 -5.51 0.68 -10.98
C PHE A 344 -6.91 0.25 -10.57
N TRP A 345 -7.09 -0.13 -9.30
CA TRP A 345 -8.42 -0.43 -8.76
C TRP A 345 -8.54 -0.09 -7.28
N VAL A 346 -9.76 0.13 -6.82
CA VAL A 346 -10.03 0.45 -5.42
C VAL A 346 -10.10 -0.83 -4.60
N THR A 347 -9.28 -0.94 -3.54
CA THR A 347 -9.26 -2.10 -2.64
C THR A 347 -10.11 -1.89 -1.40
N SER A 348 -10.29 -0.65 -0.94
CA SER A 348 -11.05 -0.32 0.27
C SER A 348 -11.47 1.14 0.32
N VAL A 349 -12.37 1.46 1.27
CA VAL A 349 -12.69 2.84 1.68
C VAL A 349 -12.72 2.85 3.20
N ALA A 350 -11.62 3.25 3.83
CA ALA A 350 -11.39 3.04 5.26
C ALA A 350 -10.49 4.15 5.85
N PRO A 351 -10.50 4.37 7.18
CA PRO A 351 -9.52 5.26 7.81
C PRO A 351 -8.09 4.78 7.57
N THR A 352 -7.12 5.69 7.62
CA THR A 352 -5.70 5.29 7.58
C THR A 352 -5.31 4.46 8.78
N ALA A 353 -5.77 4.82 9.98
CA ALA A 353 -5.40 4.15 11.22
C ALA A 353 -6.54 4.16 12.22
N VAL A 354 -6.65 3.12 13.04
CA VAL A 354 -7.60 3.06 14.17
C VAL A 354 -6.93 3.11 15.53
N ASP A 355 -5.59 3.08 15.55
CA ASP A 355 -4.79 3.21 16.76
C ASP A 355 -3.40 3.79 16.51
N GLY A 356 -2.61 3.92 17.57
CA GLY A 356 -1.24 4.43 17.51
C GLY A 356 -0.26 3.41 16.95
N ALA A 357 0.96 3.87 16.68
CA ALA A 357 2.05 3.02 16.21
C ALA A 357 3.09 2.77 17.32
N SER A 358 3.98 1.79 17.07
CA SER A 358 5.09 1.41 17.97
C SER A 358 4.63 1.19 19.41
N THR A 359 5.33 1.72 20.41
CA THR A 359 4.97 1.57 21.82
C THR A 359 3.69 2.32 22.21
N ARG A 360 3.00 3.00 21.28
CA ARG A 360 1.71 3.66 21.49
C ARG A 360 0.56 2.98 20.77
N ALA A 361 0.78 1.78 20.21
CA ALA A 361 -0.30 0.90 19.78
C ALA A 361 -1.30 0.68 20.93
N CYS A 362 -2.59 0.61 20.61
CA CYS A 362 -3.63 0.46 21.62
C CYS A 362 -3.63 -0.98 22.14
N THR A 363 -3.14 -1.17 23.37
CA THR A 363 -2.80 -2.50 23.86
C THR A 363 -3.34 -2.78 25.26
N ASN A 364 -3.69 -4.04 25.52
CA ASN A 364 -4.00 -4.51 26.88
C ASN A 364 -2.74 -4.93 27.66
N GLN A 365 -1.57 -4.88 27.03
CA GLN A 365 -0.31 -5.25 27.66
C GLN A 365 0.11 -4.21 28.69
N LYS A 366 0.56 -4.68 29.86
CA LYS A 366 1.02 -3.79 30.94
C LYS A 366 2.35 -3.16 30.55
N ARG A 367 2.37 -1.84 30.43
CA ARG A 367 3.61 -1.07 30.26
C ARG A 367 4.48 -1.20 31.51
N ILE A 368 5.74 -1.57 31.33
CA ILE A 368 6.74 -1.68 32.40
C ILE A 368 7.78 -0.57 32.35
N SER A 369 7.95 0.09 31.20
CA SER A 369 8.81 1.28 31.05
C SER A 369 8.33 2.20 29.91
N SER A 370 8.74 3.47 29.93
CA SER A 370 8.54 4.38 28.79
C SER A 370 9.64 4.20 27.75
N TYR A 371 9.28 4.21 26.47
CA TYR A 371 10.26 4.09 25.38
C TYR A 371 10.25 5.33 24.46
N GLY A 372 9.06 5.77 24.02
CA GLY A 372 8.92 6.88 23.09
C GLY A 372 8.96 8.25 23.78
N ALA A 373 9.49 9.26 23.07
CA ALA A 373 9.57 10.64 23.56
C ALA A 373 8.20 11.24 23.89
N ILE A 374 7.14 10.72 23.28
CA ILE A 374 5.75 11.19 23.45
C ILE A 374 4.82 10.19 24.15
N ASP A 375 5.35 9.10 24.72
CA ASP A 375 4.52 8.10 25.41
C ASP A 375 3.72 8.71 26.58
N GLY A 376 4.24 9.76 27.21
CA GLY A 376 3.60 10.45 28.34
C GLY A 376 2.27 11.17 28.00
N TRP A 377 2.08 11.58 26.74
CA TRP A 377 0.83 12.22 26.31
C TRP A 377 -0.27 11.17 26.05
N TRP A 378 0.09 9.92 25.72
CA TRP A 378 -0.84 8.82 25.50
C TRP A 378 -0.41 7.56 26.25
N PRO A 379 -0.53 7.53 27.60
CA PRO A 379 0.05 6.47 28.43
C PRO A 379 -0.52 5.07 28.14
N LEU A 380 -1.78 4.99 27.69
CA LEU A 380 -2.47 3.77 27.27
C LEU A 380 -2.36 3.48 25.77
N GLY A 381 -1.55 4.25 25.04
CA GLY A 381 -1.56 4.29 23.58
C GLY A 381 -2.72 5.13 23.03
N GLN A 382 -2.82 5.16 21.70
CA GLN A 382 -3.90 5.86 21.02
C GLN A 382 -4.97 4.85 20.61
N CYS A 383 -6.10 4.82 21.31
CA CYS A 383 -7.17 3.84 21.10
C CYS A 383 -8.36 4.48 20.39
N HIS A 384 -8.24 4.79 19.10
CA HIS A 384 -9.19 5.71 18.46
C HIS A 384 -10.62 5.18 18.39
N THR A 385 -10.82 3.86 18.39
CA THR A 385 -12.13 3.18 18.41
C THR A 385 -12.74 3.00 19.81
N ASP A 386 -12.00 3.32 20.87
CA ASP A 386 -12.51 3.20 22.24
C ASP A 386 -13.28 4.45 22.66
N SER A 387 -14.48 4.26 23.20
CA SER A 387 -15.34 5.36 23.65
C SER A 387 -14.74 6.20 24.79
N GLU A 388 -13.82 5.63 25.57
CA GLU A 388 -13.15 6.33 26.68
C GLU A 388 -11.94 7.15 26.20
N PHE A 389 -11.49 6.95 24.96
CA PHE A 389 -10.28 7.60 24.45
C PHE A 389 -10.59 9.01 23.91
N SER A 390 -10.22 10.02 24.71
CA SER A 390 -10.43 11.43 24.40
C SER A 390 -9.24 12.15 23.74
N GLY A 391 -8.12 11.46 23.47
CA GLY A 391 -6.88 12.07 22.94
C GLY A 391 -5.78 12.18 23.99
N ALA A 392 -4.84 13.10 23.80
CA ALA A 392 -3.75 13.32 24.73
C ALA A 392 -4.23 13.70 26.15
N ALA A 393 -3.55 13.15 27.15
CA ALA A 393 -3.92 13.27 28.55
C ALA A 393 -3.92 14.75 29.01
N LYS A 394 -4.93 15.12 29.81
CA LYS A 394 -5.09 16.42 30.50
C LYS A 394 -5.28 17.66 29.61
N ARG A 395 -5.04 17.58 28.30
CA ARG A 395 -5.13 18.73 27.38
C ARG A 395 -6.27 18.64 26.38
N SER A 396 -6.71 17.43 26.04
CA SER A 396 -7.78 17.22 25.07
C SER A 396 -9.14 17.68 25.60
N ALA A 397 -9.92 18.33 24.74
CA ALA A 397 -11.31 18.64 24.98
C ALA A 397 -12.12 17.34 25.19
N LYS A 398 -13.23 17.46 25.93
CA LYS A 398 -14.19 16.36 26.04
C LYS A 398 -14.93 16.20 24.72
N ILE A 399 -14.88 15.01 24.14
CA ILE A 399 -15.71 14.60 23.00
C ILE A 399 -16.99 13.94 23.50
N THR A 400 -18.05 13.99 22.68
CA THR A 400 -19.38 13.40 23.02
C THR A 400 -19.79 12.27 22.07
N GLY A 401 -19.03 12.02 21.00
CA GLY A 401 -19.20 10.89 20.10
C GLY A 401 -17.86 10.28 19.68
N ASN A 402 -17.89 9.06 19.16
CA ASN A 402 -16.71 8.38 18.63
C ASN A 402 -16.86 8.16 17.12
N TYR A 403 -16.27 9.08 16.35
CA TYR A 403 -16.37 9.04 14.89
C TYR A 403 -15.70 7.80 14.28
N PHE A 404 -14.60 7.29 14.84
CA PHE A 404 -13.95 6.08 14.33
C PHE A 404 -14.88 4.87 14.45
N GLN A 405 -15.54 4.72 15.60
CA GLN A 405 -16.50 3.65 15.83
C GLN A 405 -17.75 3.83 14.95
N GLU A 406 -18.36 5.02 14.95
CA GLU A 406 -19.56 5.30 14.15
C GLU A 406 -19.30 5.11 12.65
N TRP A 407 -18.15 5.55 12.16
CA TRP A 407 -17.71 5.35 10.78
C TRP A 407 -17.56 3.88 10.43
N THR A 408 -16.79 3.13 11.24
CA THR A 408 -16.48 1.72 10.98
C THR A 408 -17.75 0.88 11.00
N MET A 409 -18.66 1.15 11.94
CA MET A 409 -19.98 0.50 11.98
C MET A 409 -20.81 0.86 10.75
N ALA A 410 -20.90 2.14 10.37
CA ALA A 410 -21.66 2.58 9.19
C ALA A 410 -21.11 1.93 7.89
N GLN A 411 -19.79 1.90 7.73
CA GLN A 411 -19.10 1.25 6.62
C GLN A 411 -19.48 -0.23 6.50
N GLY A 412 -19.43 -0.98 7.60
CA GLY A 412 -19.81 -2.39 7.62
C GLY A 412 -21.30 -2.61 7.37
N MET A 413 -22.17 -1.75 7.92
CA MET A 413 -23.61 -1.83 7.67
C MET A 413 -24.00 -1.59 6.19
N LEU A 414 -23.12 -0.92 5.43
CA LEU A 414 -23.24 -0.67 4.01
C LEU A 414 -22.51 -1.71 3.13
N GLY A 415 -21.83 -2.70 3.73
CA GLY A 415 -21.09 -3.73 2.99
C GLY A 415 -19.81 -3.22 2.32
N ILE A 416 -19.25 -2.10 2.80
CA ILE A 416 -18.02 -1.51 2.25
C ILE A 416 -16.82 -2.20 2.90
N ARG A 417 -15.83 -2.59 2.10
CA ARG A 417 -14.63 -3.31 2.58
C ARG A 417 -13.73 -2.41 3.43
N PHE A 418 -13.35 -2.91 4.62
CA PHE A 418 -12.29 -2.37 5.47
C PHE A 418 -11.00 -3.15 5.22
N ALA A 419 -9.99 -2.49 4.68
CA ALA A 419 -8.66 -3.04 4.42
C ALA A 419 -7.75 -1.86 4.11
N ASN A 420 -6.44 -2.08 4.01
CA ASN A 420 -5.49 -0.97 3.96
C ASN A 420 -5.80 -0.04 5.13
N THR A 421 -5.79 -0.53 6.37
CA THR A 421 -5.97 0.27 7.59
C THR A 421 -5.02 -0.21 8.69
N HIS A 422 -4.30 0.74 9.30
CA HIS A 422 -3.34 0.49 10.37
C HIS A 422 -4.10 0.01 11.60
N VAL A 423 -3.78 -1.21 12.04
CA VAL A 423 -4.29 -1.84 13.26
C VAL A 423 -3.11 -2.49 13.99
N ALA A 424 -2.46 -1.76 14.89
CA ALA A 424 -1.22 -2.23 15.49
C ALA A 424 -1.42 -3.02 16.79
N GLY A 425 -2.36 -2.62 17.64
CA GLY A 425 -2.48 -3.11 19.01
C GLY A 425 -3.49 -4.25 19.18
N ASP A 426 -3.19 -5.17 20.11
CA ASP A 426 -4.02 -6.34 20.39
C ASP A 426 -5.44 -5.96 20.87
N ARG A 427 -5.56 -4.85 21.60
CA ARG A 427 -6.87 -4.32 22.03
C ARG A 427 -7.67 -3.78 20.84
N SER A 428 -7.04 -3.11 19.89
CA SER A 428 -7.69 -2.66 18.65
C SER A 428 -8.17 -3.83 17.80
N VAL A 429 -7.34 -4.86 17.65
CA VAL A 429 -7.71 -6.09 16.94
C VAL A 429 -8.96 -6.70 17.57
N ALA A 430 -8.97 -6.92 18.89
CA ALA A 430 -10.13 -7.46 19.58
C ALA A 430 -11.38 -6.57 19.44
N SER A 431 -11.23 -5.25 19.56
CA SER A 431 -12.31 -4.27 19.39
C SER A 431 -12.92 -4.32 17.99
N LEU A 432 -12.10 -4.33 16.94
CA LEU A 432 -12.58 -4.44 15.57
C LEU A 432 -13.23 -5.81 15.28
N LEU A 433 -12.71 -6.92 15.81
CA LEU A 433 -13.35 -8.22 15.70
C LEU A 433 -14.74 -8.24 16.37
N ASN A 434 -14.92 -7.51 17.46
CA ASN A 434 -16.24 -7.34 18.08
C ASN A 434 -17.19 -6.53 17.19
N MET A 435 -16.69 -5.45 16.55
CA MET A 435 -17.49 -4.67 15.59
C MET A 435 -17.91 -5.52 14.38
N VAL A 436 -16.98 -6.29 13.80
CA VAL A 436 -17.28 -7.22 12.70
C VAL A 436 -18.36 -8.21 13.09
N GLU A 437 -18.23 -8.84 14.26
CA GLU A 437 -19.24 -9.77 14.76
C GLU A 437 -20.62 -9.12 14.91
N GLU A 438 -20.67 -7.88 15.41
CA GLU A 438 -21.91 -7.13 15.54
C GLU A 438 -22.54 -6.78 14.19
N ILE A 439 -21.73 -6.33 13.23
CA ILE A 439 -22.17 -6.08 11.86
C ILE A 439 -22.72 -7.37 11.23
N GLN A 440 -22.03 -8.50 11.38
CA GLN A 440 -22.47 -9.78 10.82
C GLN A 440 -23.75 -10.30 11.48
N LYS A 441 -23.97 -10.06 12.78
CA LYS A 441 -25.25 -10.38 13.42
C LYS A 441 -26.42 -9.62 12.79
N GLN A 442 -26.20 -8.36 12.38
CA GLN A 442 -27.26 -7.50 11.83
C GLN A 442 -27.43 -7.63 10.31
N LYS A 443 -26.36 -7.91 9.56
CA LYS A 443 -26.34 -7.87 8.08
C LYS A 443 -25.87 -9.16 7.41
N GLY A 444 -25.45 -10.16 8.19
CA GLY A 444 -24.86 -11.40 7.71
C GLY A 444 -23.38 -11.28 7.35
N ALA A 445 -22.72 -12.44 7.18
CA ALA A 445 -21.27 -12.54 6.92
C ALA A 445 -20.80 -11.77 5.67
N ALA A 446 -21.67 -11.59 4.68
CA ALA A 446 -21.34 -10.88 3.44
C ALA A 446 -21.01 -9.39 3.67
N ALA A 447 -21.54 -8.78 4.74
CA ALA A 447 -21.35 -7.37 5.05
C ALA A 447 -19.88 -6.99 5.35
N THR A 448 -19.09 -7.95 5.82
CA THR A 448 -17.66 -7.75 6.10
C THR A 448 -16.77 -8.64 5.25
N LYS A 449 -17.25 -9.06 4.07
CA LYS A 449 -16.50 -9.93 3.17
C LYS A 449 -15.18 -9.27 2.78
N GLY A 450 -14.07 -9.99 2.97
CA GLY A 450 -12.73 -9.54 2.63
C GLY A 450 -12.18 -8.44 3.54
N TRP A 451 -12.82 -8.18 4.69
CA TRP A 451 -12.24 -7.26 5.68
C TRP A 451 -10.88 -7.77 6.15
N ALA A 452 -9.91 -6.88 6.28
CA ALA A 452 -8.55 -7.20 6.70
C ALA A 452 -7.90 -6.09 7.50
N PHE A 453 -6.96 -6.46 8.38
CA PHE A 453 -6.22 -5.55 9.26
C PHE A 453 -4.73 -5.57 8.91
N ASP A 454 -4.09 -4.41 8.86
CA ASP A 454 -2.67 -4.31 8.50
C ASP A 454 -1.76 -4.40 9.74
N HIS A 455 -0.45 -4.53 9.50
CA HIS A 455 0.67 -4.54 10.45
C HIS A 455 0.91 -5.80 11.25
N CYS A 456 -0.10 -6.30 11.96
CA CYS A 456 0.07 -7.41 12.91
C CYS A 456 1.14 -7.13 13.98
N PHE A 457 1.28 -5.86 14.39
CA PHE A 457 2.34 -5.45 15.32
C PHE A 457 2.21 -6.14 16.68
N LEU A 458 1.03 -6.12 17.29
CA LEU A 458 0.66 -6.90 18.47
C LEU A 458 -0.68 -7.58 18.21
N VAL A 459 -0.68 -8.90 18.13
CA VAL A 459 -1.90 -9.71 17.94
C VAL A 459 -1.95 -10.78 19.01
N ASN A 460 -3.07 -10.85 19.74
CA ASN A 460 -3.29 -11.92 20.70
C ASN A 460 -3.73 -13.19 19.96
N VAL A 461 -2.92 -14.26 20.03
CA VAL A 461 -3.23 -15.54 19.37
C VAL A 461 -4.57 -16.14 19.81
N LYS A 462 -5.10 -15.75 20.98
CA LYS A 462 -6.42 -16.16 21.47
C LYS A 462 -7.58 -15.61 20.63
N ASP A 463 -7.36 -14.54 19.87
CA ASP A 463 -8.38 -13.94 19.00
C ASP A 463 -8.45 -14.60 17.61
N LEU A 464 -7.46 -15.42 17.24
CA LEU A 464 -7.38 -16.04 15.91
C LEU A 464 -8.57 -16.96 15.58
N PRO A 465 -9.11 -17.80 16.50
CA PRO A 465 -10.32 -18.56 16.22
C PRO A 465 -11.53 -17.67 15.90
N LYS A 466 -11.63 -16.51 16.55
CA LYS A 466 -12.68 -15.51 16.26
C LYS A 466 -12.44 -14.87 14.89
N ALA A 467 -11.22 -14.44 14.59
CA ALA A 467 -10.88 -13.89 13.28
C ALA A 467 -11.18 -14.87 12.14
N LYS A 468 -10.82 -16.15 12.30
CA LYS A 468 -11.15 -17.22 11.35
C LYS A 468 -12.66 -17.36 11.16
N ARG A 469 -13.42 -17.47 12.24
CA ARG A 469 -14.90 -17.59 12.18
C ARG A 469 -15.53 -16.42 11.43
N LEU A 470 -15.03 -15.21 11.68
CA LEU A 470 -15.55 -13.98 11.08
C LEU A 470 -15.04 -13.75 9.64
N GLY A 471 -14.05 -14.52 9.17
CA GLY A 471 -13.46 -14.37 7.85
C GLY A 471 -12.62 -13.11 7.69
N VAL A 472 -12.03 -12.60 8.77
CA VAL A 472 -11.14 -11.43 8.76
C VAL A 472 -9.72 -11.87 8.41
N GLY A 473 -9.12 -11.21 7.42
CA GLY A 473 -7.73 -11.44 7.02
C GLY A 473 -6.75 -10.48 7.69
N PHE A 474 -5.46 -10.74 7.50
CA PHE A 474 -4.38 -9.89 8.01
C PHE A 474 -3.32 -9.65 6.96
N SER A 475 -2.82 -8.42 6.88
CA SER A 475 -1.62 -8.04 6.15
C SER A 475 -0.55 -7.75 7.20
N CYS A 476 0.55 -8.52 7.22
CA CYS A 476 1.51 -8.51 8.34
C CYS A 476 2.90 -8.06 7.89
N ALA A 477 3.52 -7.13 8.65
CA ALA A 477 4.81 -6.56 8.30
C ALA A 477 5.98 -7.27 9.02
N PRO A 478 6.84 -8.03 8.32
CA PRO A 478 7.97 -8.71 8.95
C PRO A 478 8.96 -7.74 9.61
N LYS A 479 9.10 -6.51 9.08
CA LYS A 479 9.93 -5.46 9.69
C LYS A 479 9.71 -5.28 11.19
N TYR A 480 8.53 -5.58 11.74
CA TYR A 480 8.26 -5.36 13.16
C TYR A 480 9.08 -6.29 14.06
N VAL A 481 9.56 -7.42 13.54
CA VAL A 481 10.53 -8.28 14.24
C VAL A 481 11.80 -7.49 14.62
N GLU A 482 12.27 -6.58 13.76
CA GLU A 482 13.40 -5.68 14.07
C GLU A 482 13.11 -4.74 15.24
N SER A 483 11.83 -4.45 15.50
CA SER A 483 11.39 -3.57 16.59
C SER A 483 11.08 -4.33 17.89
N ALA A 484 11.25 -5.66 17.91
CA ALA A 484 10.90 -6.48 19.07
C ALA A 484 11.68 -6.14 20.33
N GLY A 485 12.93 -5.68 20.20
CA GLY A 485 13.72 -5.17 21.34
C GLY A 485 13.09 -3.94 22.02
N SER A 486 12.47 -3.04 21.25
CA SER A 486 11.78 -1.86 21.78
C SER A 486 10.48 -2.26 22.49
N VAL A 487 9.75 -3.24 21.95
CA VAL A 487 8.58 -3.83 22.61
C VAL A 487 8.98 -4.55 23.90
N ALA A 488 10.07 -5.31 23.88
CA ALA A 488 10.60 -5.98 25.06
C ALA A 488 10.97 -4.98 26.17
N THR A 489 11.52 -3.83 25.79
CA THR A 489 11.81 -2.74 26.74
C THR A 489 10.52 -2.18 27.35
N ALA A 490 9.51 -1.87 26.51
CA ALA A 490 8.28 -1.22 26.95
C ALA A 490 7.31 -2.15 27.70
N TYR A 491 7.24 -3.43 27.31
CA TYR A 491 6.19 -4.39 27.72
C TYR A 491 6.72 -5.75 28.19
N GLY A 492 8.03 -6.00 28.12
CA GLY A 492 8.66 -7.25 28.53
C GLY A 492 8.89 -8.24 27.39
N GLU A 493 9.87 -9.15 27.55
CA GLU A 493 10.22 -10.13 26.52
C GLU A 493 9.09 -11.10 26.17
N GLU A 494 8.22 -11.41 27.12
CA GLU A 494 7.07 -12.28 26.88
C GLU A 494 6.14 -11.69 25.82
N VAL A 495 5.85 -10.40 25.89
CA VAL A 495 5.01 -9.70 24.91
C VAL A 495 5.69 -9.69 23.54
N ALA A 496 6.97 -9.32 23.51
CA ALA A 496 7.75 -9.25 22.27
C ALA A 496 7.82 -10.61 21.53
N ASN A 497 7.89 -11.72 22.26
CA ASN A 497 7.98 -13.05 21.65
C ASN A 497 6.63 -13.69 21.29
N ASN A 498 5.52 -13.28 21.92
CA ASN A 498 4.23 -13.96 21.79
C ASN A 498 3.17 -13.19 21.02
N PHE A 499 3.32 -11.87 20.85
CA PHE A 499 2.30 -11.03 20.19
C PHE A 499 2.75 -10.48 18.83
N MET A 500 4.06 -10.42 18.59
CA MET A 500 4.58 -9.70 17.42
C MET A 500 4.58 -10.56 16.16
N VAL A 501 3.81 -10.12 15.16
CA VAL A 501 3.75 -10.72 13.83
C VAL A 501 3.57 -12.26 13.91
N PRO A 502 2.50 -12.78 14.56
CA PRO A 502 2.35 -14.21 14.82
C PRO A 502 1.76 -14.95 13.60
N MET A 503 2.43 -14.82 12.45
CA MET A 503 1.93 -15.32 11.16
C MET A 503 1.83 -16.84 11.12
N LYS A 504 2.73 -17.58 11.77
CA LYS A 504 2.64 -19.06 11.79
C LYS A 504 1.40 -19.50 12.55
N SER A 505 1.14 -18.88 13.69
CA SER A 505 -0.08 -19.09 14.47
C SER A 505 -1.34 -18.74 13.67
N MET A 506 -1.33 -17.64 12.90
CA MET A 506 -2.43 -17.27 12.00
C MET A 506 -2.70 -18.32 10.92
N ILE A 507 -1.64 -18.79 10.24
CA ILE A 507 -1.74 -19.84 9.21
C ILE A 507 -2.30 -21.12 9.80
N ASN A 508 -1.79 -21.56 10.96
CA ASN A 508 -2.25 -22.77 11.64
C ASN A 508 -3.73 -22.66 12.07
N ALA A 509 -4.20 -21.46 12.42
CA ALA A 509 -5.61 -21.18 12.72
C ALA A 509 -6.49 -21.08 11.46
N GLY A 510 -5.91 -21.15 10.26
CA GLY A 510 -6.58 -21.02 8.97
C GLY A 510 -7.00 -19.59 8.63
N VAL A 511 -6.45 -18.59 9.33
CA VAL A 511 -6.66 -17.16 9.05
C VAL A 511 -5.93 -16.81 7.75
N HIS A 512 -6.57 -16.03 6.88
CA HIS A 512 -5.94 -15.55 5.66
C HIS A 512 -4.92 -14.47 6.03
N VAL A 513 -3.64 -14.70 5.72
CA VAL A 513 -2.55 -13.79 6.09
C VAL A 513 -1.63 -13.52 4.90
N THR A 514 -1.20 -12.27 4.75
CA THR A 514 -0.37 -11.80 3.64
C THR A 514 0.83 -11.01 4.13
N TYR A 515 1.82 -10.86 3.26
CA TYR A 515 3.00 -10.05 3.47
C TYR A 515 2.71 -8.58 3.12
N GLU A 516 3.18 -7.68 3.97
CA GLU A 516 3.39 -6.27 3.64
C GLU A 516 4.80 -5.85 4.03
N SER A 517 5.36 -4.87 3.33
CA SER A 517 6.66 -4.31 3.73
C SER A 517 6.51 -3.23 4.79
N ASP A 518 5.56 -2.30 4.59
CA ASP A 518 5.34 -1.13 5.43
C ASP A 518 6.64 -0.31 5.68
N ARG A 519 7.69 -0.49 4.85
CA ARG A 519 8.99 0.22 4.94
C ARG A 519 9.74 0.14 3.62
N ASP A 520 10.59 1.15 3.38
CA ASP A 520 11.68 1.06 2.42
C ASP A 520 12.76 0.08 2.89
N MET A 521 12.55 -1.21 2.58
CA MET A 521 13.44 -2.33 2.85
C MET A 521 13.44 -3.29 1.67
N TYR A 522 14.60 -3.88 1.38
CA TYR A 522 14.70 -4.89 0.33
C TYR A 522 13.77 -6.09 0.58
N THR A 523 12.89 -6.41 -0.37
CA THR A 523 11.84 -7.44 -0.22
C THR A 523 12.39 -8.79 0.22
N TRP A 524 13.53 -9.22 -0.33
CA TRP A 524 14.12 -10.52 0.02
C TRP A 524 14.75 -10.54 1.41
N PHE A 525 15.14 -9.38 1.96
CA PHE A 525 15.55 -9.28 3.36
C PHE A 525 14.36 -9.50 4.31
N GLU A 526 13.18 -8.99 3.98
CA GLU A 526 11.99 -9.27 4.80
C GLU A 526 11.47 -10.70 4.65
N MET A 527 11.63 -11.30 3.47
CA MET A 527 11.39 -12.74 3.28
C MET A 527 12.33 -13.57 4.16
N GLU A 528 13.59 -13.16 4.32
CA GLU A 528 14.51 -13.79 5.28
C GLU A 528 14.04 -13.63 6.73
N ILE A 529 13.52 -12.46 7.12
CA ILE A 529 12.96 -12.24 8.47
C ILE A 529 11.80 -13.20 8.75
N LEU A 530 10.93 -13.48 7.77
CA LEU A 530 9.82 -14.43 7.93
C LEU A 530 10.29 -15.86 8.25
N LEU A 531 11.43 -16.27 7.68
CA LEU A 531 11.99 -17.62 7.84
C LEU A 531 12.86 -17.73 9.11
N THR A 532 13.63 -16.67 9.40
CA THR A 532 14.65 -16.70 10.46
C THR A 532 14.18 -16.09 11.77
N ARG A 533 13.22 -15.16 11.72
CA ARG A 533 12.76 -14.33 12.85
C ARG A 533 13.89 -13.59 13.57
N LYS A 534 15.00 -13.36 12.85
CA LYS A 534 16.24 -12.81 13.40
C LYS A 534 16.25 -11.30 13.19
N ASP A 535 16.55 -10.54 14.24
CA ASP A 535 16.83 -9.12 14.12
C ASP A 535 18.25 -8.85 13.59
N ARG A 536 18.57 -7.62 13.20
CA ARG A 536 19.94 -7.23 12.79
C ARG A 536 21.04 -7.49 13.81
N LYS A 537 20.71 -7.64 15.09
CA LYS A 537 21.67 -7.97 16.16
C LYS A 537 21.88 -9.47 16.28
N GLY A 538 21.20 -10.27 15.47
CA GLY A 538 21.27 -11.72 15.46
C GLY A 538 20.33 -12.39 16.46
N LYS A 539 19.50 -11.64 17.19
CA LYS A 539 18.57 -12.22 18.18
C LYS A 539 17.32 -12.73 17.47
N VAL A 540 16.91 -13.94 17.80
CA VAL A 540 15.67 -14.54 17.29
C VAL A 540 14.51 -14.17 18.22
N TRP A 541 13.43 -13.64 17.65
CA TRP A 541 12.22 -13.25 18.38
C TRP A 541 11.01 -14.06 17.96
N GLY A 542 10.32 -14.70 18.91
CA GLY A 542 9.15 -15.53 18.62
C GLY A 542 9.50 -16.66 17.65
N ALA A 543 10.46 -17.52 18.01
CA ALA A 543 10.98 -18.58 17.14
C ALA A 543 9.91 -19.56 16.64
N GLN A 544 8.80 -19.71 17.38
CA GLN A 544 7.63 -20.49 16.99
C GLN A 544 6.85 -19.89 15.80
N GLU A 545 7.09 -18.62 15.47
CA GLU A 545 6.42 -17.88 14.40
C GLU A 545 7.17 -17.91 13.06
N LYS A 546 8.24 -18.70 12.94
CA LYS A 546 8.94 -18.92 11.67
C LYS A 546 8.02 -19.56 10.64
N LEU A 547 8.02 -19.01 9.44
CA LEU A 547 7.38 -19.62 8.29
C LEU A 547 8.33 -20.60 7.60
N ASN A 548 7.78 -21.58 6.88
CA ASN A 548 8.55 -22.26 5.85
C ASN A 548 8.49 -21.48 4.53
N LYS A 549 9.34 -21.84 3.57
CA LYS A 549 9.45 -21.15 2.28
C LYS A 549 8.18 -21.17 1.43
N THR A 550 7.45 -22.27 1.44
CA THR A 550 6.18 -22.36 0.71
C THR A 550 5.15 -21.42 1.31
N GLU A 551 5.05 -21.38 2.64
CA GLU A 551 4.18 -20.45 3.37
C GLU A 551 4.57 -19.00 3.08
N ALA A 552 5.86 -18.64 3.23
CA ALA A 552 6.34 -17.30 2.96
C ALA A 552 6.05 -16.89 1.50
N LEU A 553 6.33 -17.75 0.52
CA LEU A 553 6.04 -17.44 -0.88
C LEU A 553 4.54 -17.25 -1.16
N HIS A 554 3.66 -18.03 -0.52
CA HIS A 554 2.21 -17.82 -0.62
C HIS A 554 1.79 -16.44 -0.10
N THR A 555 2.35 -15.98 1.03
CA THR A 555 1.98 -14.70 1.65
C THR A 555 2.27 -13.48 0.78
N ILE A 556 3.25 -13.56 -0.12
CA ILE A 556 3.67 -12.48 -1.04
C ILE A 556 3.25 -12.71 -2.50
N THR A 557 2.49 -13.79 -2.80
CA THR A 557 2.00 -14.08 -4.16
C THR A 557 0.52 -14.44 -4.15
N ARG A 558 0.17 -15.73 -4.05
CA ARG A 558 -1.20 -16.22 -4.21
C ARG A 558 -2.16 -15.64 -3.16
N TRP A 559 -1.78 -15.64 -1.89
CA TRP A 559 -2.63 -15.11 -0.83
C TRP A 559 -2.72 -13.58 -0.91
N ALA A 560 -1.60 -12.91 -1.19
CA ALA A 560 -1.60 -11.48 -1.47
C ALA A 560 -2.52 -11.09 -2.65
N ALA A 561 -2.57 -11.90 -3.71
CA ALA A 561 -3.48 -11.68 -4.84
C ALA A 561 -4.95 -11.72 -4.41
N GLU A 562 -5.32 -12.59 -3.47
CA GLU A 562 -6.66 -12.66 -2.88
C GLU A 562 -6.96 -11.41 -2.04
N TYR A 563 -6.01 -10.96 -1.20
CA TYR A 563 -6.14 -9.71 -0.43
C TYR A 563 -6.36 -8.50 -1.33
N VAL A 564 -5.64 -8.40 -2.45
CA VAL A 564 -5.79 -7.27 -3.39
C VAL A 564 -6.96 -7.44 -4.36
N LEU A 565 -7.82 -8.46 -4.18
CA LEU A 565 -9.02 -8.72 -5.00
C LEU A 565 -8.71 -9.08 -6.47
N LYS A 566 -7.54 -9.69 -6.73
CA LYS A 566 -7.08 -10.12 -8.06
C LYS A 566 -6.57 -11.57 -8.07
N GLY A 567 -7.04 -12.42 -7.15
CA GLY A 567 -6.65 -13.83 -7.03
C GLY A 567 -6.93 -14.68 -8.29
N ASP A 568 -7.88 -14.26 -9.12
CA ASP A 568 -8.17 -14.88 -10.42
C ASP A 568 -7.26 -14.38 -11.57
N LYS A 569 -6.50 -13.30 -11.35
CA LYS A 569 -5.66 -12.65 -12.36
C LYS A 569 -4.18 -12.80 -12.14
N VAL A 570 -3.69 -12.72 -10.90
CA VAL A 570 -2.26 -12.72 -10.55
C VAL A 570 -1.97 -13.68 -9.39
N GLY A 571 -0.74 -13.68 -8.89
CA GLY A 571 -0.31 -14.44 -7.71
C GLY A 571 0.04 -15.91 -7.93
N SER A 572 -0.17 -16.43 -9.15
CA SER A 572 0.29 -17.77 -9.56
C SER A 572 0.52 -17.82 -11.08
N LEU A 573 1.35 -18.76 -11.51
CA LEU A 573 1.64 -19.00 -12.92
C LEU A 573 0.69 -20.06 -13.47
N GLU A 574 -0.46 -19.62 -13.94
CA GLU A 574 -1.51 -20.48 -14.48
C GLU A 574 -1.98 -19.95 -15.84
N LYS A 575 -2.36 -20.85 -16.76
CA LYS A 575 -2.87 -20.45 -18.07
C LYS A 575 -4.07 -19.50 -17.92
N GLY A 576 -4.03 -18.38 -18.64
CA GLY A 576 -5.08 -17.36 -18.66
C GLY A 576 -4.91 -16.24 -17.63
N LYS A 577 -4.04 -16.43 -16.62
CA LYS A 577 -3.64 -15.36 -15.70
C LYS A 577 -2.73 -14.34 -16.40
N LEU A 578 -2.64 -13.15 -15.81
CA LEU A 578 -1.77 -12.08 -16.29
C LEU A 578 -0.31 -12.49 -16.11
N ALA A 579 0.53 -12.10 -17.07
CA ALA A 579 1.94 -12.43 -17.10
C ALA A 579 2.75 -11.47 -16.23
N ASP A 580 2.64 -11.69 -14.92
CA ASP A 580 3.44 -11.03 -13.88
C ASP A 580 4.36 -12.09 -13.28
N LEU A 581 5.68 -11.99 -13.51
CA LEU A 581 6.64 -13.02 -13.12
C LEU A 581 8.03 -12.45 -12.82
N VAL A 582 8.81 -13.21 -12.06
CA VAL A 582 10.19 -12.86 -11.70
C VAL A 582 11.10 -14.05 -11.98
N VAL A 583 12.28 -13.80 -12.55
CA VAL A 583 13.38 -14.77 -12.65
C VAL A 583 14.40 -14.43 -11.57
N LEU A 584 14.88 -15.41 -10.82
CA LEU A 584 15.83 -15.25 -9.72
C LEU A 584 17.21 -15.84 -10.09
N ASP A 585 18.28 -15.29 -9.54
CA ASP A 585 19.64 -15.81 -9.70
C ASP A 585 19.90 -17.07 -8.86
N LYS A 586 19.25 -17.19 -7.71
CA LYS A 586 19.37 -18.31 -6.78
C LYS A 586 18.08 -19.13 -6.71
N ASP A 587 18.20 -20.40 -6.33
CA ASP A 587 17.05 -21.28 -6.10
C ASP A 587 16.45 -21.02 -4.72
N TYR A 588 15.29 -20.34 -4.71
CA TYR A 588 14.56 -19.99 -3.50
C TYR A 588 14.31 -21.19 -2.60
N MET A 589 13.97 -22.36 -3.15
CA MET A 589 13.60 -23.52 -2.32
C MET A 589 14.81 -24.14 -1.61
N THR A 590 16.03 -23.95 -2.11
CA THR A 590 17.23 -24.63 -1.59
C THR A 590 18.28 -23.73 -0.95
N ILE A 591 18.26 -22.42 -1.22
CA ILE A 591 19.15 -21.46 -0.53
C ILE A 591 18.97 -21.51 1.00
N PRO A 592 20.01 -21.41 1.84
CA PRO A 592 19.81 -21.32 3.29
C PRO A 592 18.89 -20.15 3.68
N ASP A 593 18.09 -20.32 4.74
CA ASP A 593 17.11 -19.31 5.15
C ASP A 593 17.81 -17.98 5.50
N GLU A 594 18.98 -18.03 6.14
CA GLU A 594 19.82 -16.87 6.48
C GLU A 594 20.59 -16.25 5.30
N GLN A 595 20.31 -16.70 4.08
CA GLN A 595 20.90 -16.15 2.85
C GLN A 595 19.81 -15.72 1.86
N VAL A 596 18.53 -15.77 2.23
CA VAL A 596 17.42 -15.40 1.35
C VAL A 596 17.54 -13.92 0.94
N SER A 597 18.09 -13.05 1.79
CA SER A 597 18.35 -11.65 1.46
C SER A 597 19.34 -11.45 0.31
N ASP A 598 20.13 -12.47 -0.05
CA ASP A 598 21.08 -12.40 -1.15
C ASP A 598 20.46 -12.69 -2.52
N ILE A 599 19.19 -13.11 -2.58
CA ILE A 599 18.50 -13.32 -3.85
C ILE A 599 18.47 -11.99 -4.62
N ARG A 600 18.73 -12.05 -5.92
CA ARG A 600 18.63 -10.90 -6.83
C ARG A 600 17.78 -11.28 -8.04
N PRO A 601 16.62 -10.61 -8.24
CA PRO A 601 15.86 -10.71 -9.48
C PRO A 601 16.75 -10.43 -10.70
N GLN A 602 16.64 -11.28 -11.70
CA GLN A 602 17.34 -11.17 -12.98
C GLN A 602 16.44 -10.59 -14.07
N LEU A 603 15.13 -10.77 -13.92
CA LEU A 603 14.10 -10.25 -14.82
C LEU A 603 12.81 -10.08 -14.01
N THR A 604 12.17 -8.92 -14.15
CA THR A 604 10.80 -8.69 -13.64
C THR A 604 9.91 -8.36 -14.82
N MET A 605 8.80 -9.10 -14.95
CA MET A 605 7.80 -8.91 -15.98
C MET A 605 6.49 -8.46 -15.35
N LEU A 606 5.89 -7.43 -15.93
CA LEU A 606 4.57 -6.90 -15.59
C LEU A 606 3.72 -6.86 -16.85
N ASP A 607 2.54 -7.45 -16.80
CA ASP A 607 1.56 -7.40 -17.89
C ASP A 607 2.15 -7.87 -19.24
N GLY A 608 3.01 -8.91 -19.19
CA GLY A 608 3.71 -9.47 -20.35
C GLY A 608 4.92 -8.66 -20.85
N LYS A 609 5.21 -7.51 -20.23
CA LYS A 609 6.36 -6.65 -20.58
C LYS A 609 7.48 -6.80 -19.56
N ILE A 610 8.70 -6.93 -20.03
CA ILE A 610 9.89 -6.93 -19.16
C ILE A 610 10.11 -5.47 -18.73
N ILE A 611 9.92 -5.19 -17.44
CA ILE A 611 10.08 -3.85 -16.86
C ILE A 611 11.46 -3.65 -16.22
N PHE A 612 12.09 -4.73 -15.77
CA PHE A 612 13.44 -4.74 -15.21
C PHE A 612 14.22 -5.94 -15.73
N LEU A 613 15.51 -5.73 -16.01
CA LEU A 613 16.44 -6.76 -16.44
C LEU A 613 17.81 -6.50 -15.83
N ALA A 614 18.35 -7.47 -15.09
CA ALA A 614 19.67 -7.34 -14.50
C ALA A 614 20.74 -7.15 -15.58
N THR A 615 21.68 -6.21 -15.40
CA THR A 615 22.73 -5.91 -16.40
C THR A 615 23.50 -7.17 -16.84
N GLY A 616 23.89 -8.04 -15.90
CA GLY A 616 24.57 -9.29 -16.21
C GLY A 616 23.69 -10.28 -17.00
N PHE A 617 22.41 -10.41 -16.64
CA PHE A 617 21.48 -11.29 -17.34
C PHE A 617 21.15 -10.77 -18.75
N SER A 618 21.04 -9.45 -18.93
CA SER A 618 20.90 -8.81 -20.24
C SER A 618 22.06 -9.17 -21.18
N GLN A 619 23.30 -9.12 -20.67
CA GLN A 619 24.49 -9.49 -21.43
C GLN A 619 24.51 -10.98 -21.74
N GLU A 620 24.23 -11.83 -20.75
CA GLU A 620 24.21 -13.30 -20.89
C GLU A 620 23.21 -13.78 -21.95
N THR A 621 22.04 -13.15 -22.00
CA THR A 621 20.93 -13.53 -22.88
C THR A 621 20.87 -12.71 -24.17
N ASN A 622 21.75 -11.73 -24.33
CA ASN A 622 21.70 -10.69 -25.38
C ASN A 622 20.30 -10.03 -25.49
N LEU A 623 19.63 -9.85 -24.35
CA LEU A 623 18.26 -9.36 -24.29
C LEU A 623 18.24 -7.86 -24.00
N LYS A 624 17.58 -7.08 -24.86
CA LYS A 624 17.38 -5.62 -24.70
C LYS A 624 15.93 -5.23 -25.02
N PRO A 625 14.96 -5.58 -24.18
CA PRO A 625 13.55 -5.28 -24.44
C PRO A 625 13.33 -3.76 -24.42
N ALA A 626 12.54 -3.25 -25.36
CA ALA A 626 12.20 -1.83 -25.38
C ALA A 626 11.47 -1.42 -24.10
N GLY A 627 11.90 -0.32 -23.47
CA GLY A 627 11.30 0.20 -22.23
C GLY A 627 11.73 -0.50 -20.94
N ALA A 628 12.50 -1.60 -21.01
CA ALA A 628 13.02 -2.26 -19.81
C ALA A 628 14.13 -1.42 -19.16
N LEU A 629 14.08 -1.31 -17.82
CA LEU A 629 15.21 -0.83 -17.03
C LEU A 629 16.30 -1.90 -16.99
N ILE A 630 17.46 -1.60 -17.57
CA ILE A 630 18.65 -2.46 -17.48
C ILE A 630 19.59 -1.88 -16.42
N SER A 631 19.68 -2.53 -15.26
CA SER A 631 20.53 -2.09 -14.13
C SER A 631 20.74 -3.23 -13.13
N THR A 632 21.46 -2.99 -12.04
CA THR A 632 21.40 -3.82 -10.82
C THR A 632 20.69 -3.06 -9.69
N TYR A 633 20.18 -3.76 -8.69
CA TYR A 633 19.59 -3.11 -7.50
C TYR A 633 20.58 -2.13 -6.85
N ASP A 634 21.84 -2.55 -6.67
CA ASP A 634 22.90 -1.71 -6.08
C ASP A 634 23.21 -0.45 -6.92
N GLU A 635 23.09 -0.53 -8.26
CA GLU A 635 23.22 0.65 -9.13
C GLU A 635 22.05 1.62 -8.96
N LEU A 636 20.84 1.12 -8.69
CA LEU A 636 19.68 1.96 -8.41
C LEU A 636 19.82 2.65 -7.06
N LEU A 637 20.27 1.94 -6.03
CA LEU A 637 20.53 2.54 -4.72
C LEU A 637 21.55 3.69 -4.77
N LYS A 638 22.54 3.62 -5.67
CA LYS A 638 23.51 4.71 -5.90
C LYS A 638 22.91 5.97 -6.53
N ARG A 639 21.66 5.91 -7.03
CA ARG A 639 20.93 7.09 -7.55
C ARG A 639 20.31 7.91 -6.41
N ARG A 640 20.20 7.34 -5.21
CA ARG A 640 19.67 8.05 -4.05
C ARG A 640 20.56 9.27 -3.75
N PRO A 641 19.99 10.46 -3.47
CA PRO A 641 20.74 11.65 -3.10
C PRO A 641 21.66 11.43 -1.88
N GLU A 642 22.70 12.25 -1.76
CA GLU A 642 23.55 12.22 -0.56
C GLU A 642 22.73 12.48 0.71
N GLY A 643 22.96 11.67 1.75
CA GLY A 643 22.19 11.76 3.00
C GLY A 643 20.76 11.22 2.90
N ALA A 644 20.34 10.68 1.75
CA ALA A 644 19.09 9.96 1.64
C ALA A 644 19.07 8.77 2.61
N ARG A 645 17.85 8.38 2.99
CA ARG A 645 17.63 7.23 3.86
C ARG A 645 18.31 6.00 3.25
N PRO A 646 19.18 5.28 4.00
CA PRO A 646 19.78 4.07 3.48
C PRO A 646 18.68 3.04 3.24
N ASP A 647 18.88 2.20 2.21
CA ASP A 647 18.16 0.93 2.16
C ASP A 647 18.59 0.13 3.38
N PHE A 648 17.62 -0.28 4.18
CA PHE A 648 17.86 -0.79 5.51
C PHE A 648 18.44 -2.19 5.42
#